data_AF-A0AAU4B291-F1
#
_entry.id   AF-A0AAU4B291-F1
#
_cell.length_a   1.000
_cell.length_b   1.000
_cell.length_c   1.000
_cell.angle_alpha   90.00
_cell.angle_beta   90.00
_cell.angle_gamma   90.00
#
_symmetry.space_group_name_H-M   'P 1'
#
loop_
_entity.id
_entity.type
_entity.pdbx_description
1 polymer ?
#
loop_
_entity_poly.entity_id
_entity_poly.type
_entity_poly.pdbx_seq_one_letter_code
_entity_poly.pdbx_strand_id
1 'polypeptide(L)'
;MIGLISTTAAGRTGCDRLAAAWPDRTRHYGGAPVRDLLRTAFTECDQLVVFLATGAAVRLLAPLLVSKASDPAVVTVDEAHRHAIALLGGHAAGANALAQAVSTVLTTVPVITTATDTTSTPALDALPYPAEGALPAVTRALLDGTPVHLHADSTWPLPPLPLAPPAPDSAPPTPLPTAAAERSAPHSPDAGAPHTAATAGRDTTQPGGGQADSAPPNTTIPLPAAAAERSAPHTADAGAHSRAGERPHLTSAGAPRDPVAGYGEPHDGEDARPWTGDDPAPHTAATAGREATQPGGAQPSPAEDGSAPPNTPTSLPAAAAESGAPHLAGTSEPRDPAAAAEWSAAHSADAGAHPRAGERPHLTGAPRDPVAEYGEPHDAEAGHLRRVGEGSSFDVRARDGYWVWVTDRVVEPAERVVVVRPPGLVVGVGGSRGVAVEEVVGLVRAALAAGGVAEGSVWRMATVDAKAQEAGIVAAAARLGVPLVTFGAEALAGVSVPNPSAAPLRAVGTPSVAEAAALLAAGSGGELVVEKRKSAMATVAVARRRPRGRLAVVGLGPGARDLLTPRATAELRRASVVVGLDQYVAQIRDLLLPGTRVLESGLGAEEERARTAVAEARAGHAVALIGSGDAGVYAMASPALAEAADDIDVVGVPGVTAALAAASLLGAPLGHDHVSISLSDLHTPWEVIERRVRAAAEADLVVTFYNPRSRGRHWQLPKALALLAEHRDPGTPVGVVRAASRPDEEVTVTTLADVDPSTVDMVSVVTVGNTASRVVAGRMVTPRGYRWQEGGA
;
A
#
# COMPACT_ATOMS: atom_id res chain seq x y z
N MET A 1 8.33 15.95 15.20
CA MET A 1 9.13 15.54 16.37
C MET A 1 8.22 14.87 17.40
N ILE A 2 8.68 13.76 18.01
CA ILE A 2 7.94 13.04 19.06
C ILE A 2 8.59 13.32 20.42
N GLY A 3 7.88 14.00 21.32
CA GLY A 3 8.34 14.20 22.69
C GLY A 3 8.13 12.95 23.55
N LEU A 4 9.20 12.45 24.17
CA LEU A 4 9.14 11.31 25.09
C LEU A 4 9.26 11.84 26.53
N ILE A 5 8.23 11.66 27.36
CA ILE A 5 8.16 12.26 28.70
C ILE A 5 8.07 11.18 29.77
N SER A 6 9.06 11.12 30.67
CA SER A 6 9.10 10.16 31.79
C SER A 6 9.74 10.73 33.05
N THR A 7 9.21 10.31 34.20
CA THR A 7 9.70 10.68 35.54
C THR A 7 10.28 9.49 36.30
N THR A 8 9.69 8.31 36.09
CA THR A 8 10.03 7.03 36.72
C THR A 8 11.17 6.30 36.01
N ALA A 9 11.70 5.25 36.63
CA ALA A 9 12.75 4.42 36.04
C ALA A 9 12.21 3.55 34.89
N ALA A 10 11.06 2.88 35.05
CA ALA A 10 10.49 2.05 33.98
C ALA A 10 10.06 2.91 32.79
N GLY A 11 9.48 4.10 33.05
CA GLY A 11 9.16 5.08 32.01
C GLY A 11 10.39 5.58 31.24
N ARG A 12 11.58 5.65 31.86
CA ARG A 12 12.83 5.92 31.12
C ARG A 12 13.20 4.76 30.20
N THR A 13 13.19 3.51 30.69
CA THR A 13 13.41 2.32 29.84
C THR A 13 12.42 2.23 28.67
N GLY A 14 11.18 2.69 28.85
CA GLY A 14 10.21 2.89 27.78
C GLY A 14 10.64 3.96 26.77
N CYS A 15 11.08 5.13 27.23
CA CYS A 15 11.67 6.16 26.35
C CYS A 15 12.90 5.64 25.59
N ASP A 16 13.81 4.93 26.25
CA ASP A 16 15.06 4.45 25.67
C ASP A 16 14.79 3.46 24.52
N ARG A 17 13.84 2.53 24.70
CA ARG A 17 13.37 1.61 23.63
C ARG A 17 12.74 2.36 22.45
N LEU A 18 11.93 3.40 22.71
CA LEU A 18 11.32 4.21 21.66
C LEU A 18 12.36 5.07 20.91
N ALA A 19 13.34 5.62 21.60
CA ALA A 19 14.42 6.39 21.00
C ALA A 19 15.36 5.50 20.15
N ALA A 20 15.70 4.30 20.64
CA ALA A 20 16.48 3.33 19.87
C ALA A 20 15.75 2.85 18.60
N ALA A 21 14.42 2.74 18.64
CA ALA A 21 13.61 2.43 17.45
C ALA A 21 13.45 3.61 16.49
N TRP A 22 13.42 4.85 17.00
CA TRP A 22 13.09 6.07 16.25
C TRP A 22 14.10 7.22 16.50
N PRO A 23 15.40 7.03 16.19
CA PRO A 23 16.47 7.95 16.59
C PRO A 23 16.25 9.39 16.11
N ASP A 24 16.02 9.58 14.81
CA ASP A 24 15.90 10.92 14.19
C ASP A 24 14.51 11.56 14.37
N ARG A 25 13.61 10.93 15.15
CA ARG A 25 12.20 11.35 15.29
C ARG A 25 11.80 11.65 16.73
N THR A 26 12.65 11.38 17.72
CA THR A 26 12.31 11.47 19.14
C THR A 26 13.16 12.50 19.87
N ARG A 27 12.59 13.09 20.94
CA ARG A 27 13.30 13.98 21.87
C ARG A 27 12.84 13.71 23.29
N HIS A 28 13.78 13.41 24.17
CA HIS A 28 13.48 13.09 25.58
C HIS A 28 13.33 14.34 26.44
N TYR A 29 12.32 14.35 27.30
CA TYR A 29 12.07 15.36 28.32
C TYR A 29 11.99 14.63 29.68
N GLY A 30 13.14 14.46 30.32
CA GLY A 30 13.27 13.84 31.64
C GLY A 30 13.45 14.86 32.77
N GLY A 31 13.09 14.46 34.00
CA GLY A 31 13.29 15.26 35.22
C GLY A 31 11.99 15.63 35.93
N ALA A 32 11.99 16.77 36.62
CA ALA A 32 10.84 17.29 37.35
C ALA A 32 10.87 18.84 37.41
N PRO A 33 9.70 19.50 37.51
CA PRO A 33 8.35 18.94 37.58
C PRO A 33 7.78 18.59 36.20
N VAL A 34 7.06 17.46 36.12
CA VAL A 34 6.50 16.94 34.85
C VAL A 34 5.52 17.87 34.16
N ARG A 35 4.88 18.79 34.89
CA ARG A 35 4.02 19.86 34.35
C ARG A 35 4.77 20.72 33.34
N ASP A 36 6.00 21.09 33.66
CA ASP A 36 6.75 22.08 32.88
C ASP A 36 7.42 21.39 31.68
N LEU A 37 7.89 20.15 31.87
CA LEU A 37 8.31 19.26 30.78
C LEU A 37 7.19 19.04 29.76
N LEU A 38 5.97 18.74 30.21
CA LEU A 38 4.81 18.60 29.32
C LEU A 38 4.46 19.91 28.62
N ARG A 39 4.49 21.06 29.31
CA ARG A 39 4.23 22.37 28.71
C ARG A 39 5.21 22.67 27.57
N THR A 40 6.50 22.50 27.79
CA THR A 40 7.53 22.70 26.76
C THR A 40 7.37 21.72 25.61
N ALA A 41 7.21 20.43 25.89
CA ALA A 41 7.05 19.41 24.85
C ALA A 41 5.78 19.64 24.00
N PHE A 42 4.66 20.06 24.61
CA PHE A 42 3.40 20.38 23.92
C PHE A 42 3.52 21.57 22.95
N THR A 43 4.50 22.46 23.15
CA THR A 43 4.82 23.56 22.22
C THR A 43 5.95 23.24 21.23
N GLU A 44 6.76 22.21 21.47
CA GLU A 44 7.98 21.91 20.69
C GLU A 44 7.88 20.60 19.88
N CYS A 45 6.80 19.83 20.00
CA CYS A 45 6.62 18.52 19.36
C CYS A 45 5.18 18.33 18.87
N ASP A 46 5.01 17.85 17.64
CA ASP A 46 3.71 17.55 17.02
C ASP A 46 3.02 16.33 17.65
N GLN A 47 3.80 15.50 18.36
CA GLN A 47 3.36 14.25 18.99
C GLN A 47 4.07 14.04 20.33
N LEU A 48 3.40 13.41 21.31
CA LEU A 48 3.91 13.12 22.64
C LEU A 48 3.63 11.66 23.05
N VAL A 49 4.62 11.00 23.67
CA VAL A 49 4.44 9.73 24.40
C VAL A 49 4.78 9.97 25.87
N VAL A 50 3.78 9.80 26.73
CA VAL A 50 3.81 10.22 28.14
C VAL A 50 3.71 8.99 29.04
N PHE A 51 4.78 8.68 29.76
CA PHE A 51 4.83 7.61 30.75
C PHE A 51 4.27 8.10 32.09
N LEU A 52 2.93 8.13 32.15
CA LEU A 52 2.12 8.51 33.31
C LEU A 52 0.80 7.73 33.28
N ALA A 53 0.21 7.50 34.46
CA ALA A 53 -1.20 7.10 34.52
C ALA A 53 -2.09 8.13 33.80
N THR A 54 -2.99 7.67 32.92
CA THR A 54 -3.78 8.52 32.02
C THR A 54 -4.55 9.64 32.74
N GLY A 55 -5.12 9.35 33.91
CA GLY A 55 -5.81 10.35 34.74
C GLY A 55 -4.90 11.46 35.31
N ALA A 56 -3.59 11.25 35.38
CA ALA A 56 -2.62 12.31 35.70
C ALA A 56 -2.30 13.14 34.45
N ALA A 57 -2.06 12.48 33.30
CA ALA A 57 -1.82 13.15 32.02
C ALA A 57 -2.99 14.08 31.62
N VAL A 58 -4.24 13.61 31.71
CA VAL A 58 -5.45 14.44 31.47
C VAL A 58 -5.44 15.72 32.29
N ARG A 59 -5.13 15.65 33.59
CA ARG A 59 -5.11 16.81 34.50
C ARG A 59 -3.95 17.78 34.21
N LEU A 60 -2.87 17.31 33.58
CA LEU A 60 -1.71 18.12 33.23
C LEU A 60 -1.84 18.74 31.82
N LEU A 61 -2.54 18.06 30.91
CA LEU A 61 -2.78 18.49 29.53
C LEU A 61 -4.00 19.40 29.39
N ALA A 62 -5.06 19.21 30.18
CA ALA A 62 -6.28 20.01 30.09
C ALA A 62 -6.08 21.54 30.12
N PRO A 63 -5.13 22.11 30.91
CA PRO A 63 -4.82 23.55 30.89
C PRO A 63 -3.95 24.02 29.70
N LEU A 64 -3.59 23.12 28.77
CA LEU A 64 -2.76 23.40 27.60
C LEU A 64 -3.54 23.29 26.27
N LEU A 65 -4.74 22.70 26.28
CA LEU A 65 -5.54 22.46 25.08
C LEU A 65 -6.01 23.77 24.43
N VAL A 66 -5.92 23.85 23.10
CA VAL A 66 -6.33 25.03 22.31
C VAL A 66 -7.33 24.63 21.21
N SER A 67 -7.00 23.62 20.39
CA SER A 67 -7.85 23.17 19.29
C SER A 67 -7.44 21.78 18.78
N LYS A 68 -8.41 20.94 18.40
CA LYS A 68 -8.17 19.64 17.72
C LYS A 68 -7.28 19.78 16.47
N ALA A 69 -7.24 20.96 15.83
CA ALA A 69 -6.45 21.21 14.62
C ALA A 69 -5.00 21.66 14.90
N SER A 70 -4.64 22.02 16.13
CA SER A 70 -3.31 22.52 16.51
C SER A 70 -2.65 21.77 17.66
N ASP A 71 -3.44 21.11 18.51
CA ASP A 71 -2.94 20.40 19.67
C ASP A 71 -2.22 19.11 19.23
N PRO A 72 -1.03 18.80 19.79
CA PRO A 72 -0.27 17.63 19.40
C PRO A 72 -0.99 16.33 19.77
N ALA A 73 -0.70 15.26 19.02
CA ALA A 73 -1.15 13.93 19.38
C ALA A 73 -0.52 13.47 20.69
N VAL A 74 -1.28 12.88 21.60
CA VAL A 74 -0.75 12.36 22.86
C VAL A 74 -1.14 10.91 23.07
N VAL A 75 -0.15 10.08 23.35
CA VAL A 75 -0.30 8.69 23.80
C VAL A 75 0.20 8.57 25.24
N THR A 76 -0.60 7.99 26.13
CA THR A 76 -0.13 7.64 27.50
C THR A 76 0.18 6.17 27.62
N VAL A 77 1.31 5.84 28.23
CA VAL A 77 1.75 4.47 28.49
C VAL A 77 1.78 4.22 30.00
N ASP A 78 1.21 3.09 30.47
CA ASP A 78 1.26 2.74 31.89
C ASP A 78 2.64 2.18 32.31
N GLU A 79 3.02 2.38 33.58
CA GLU A 79 4.35 2.04 34.14
C GLU A 79 4.76 0.57 33.92
N ALA A 80 3.78 -0.33 33.75
CA ALA A 80 3.98 -1.74 33.49
C ALA A 80 4.03 -2.11 31.99
N HIS A 81 4.02 -1.13 31.08
CA HIS A 81 4.02 -1.33 29.62
C HIS A 81 2.92 -2.28 29.11
N ARG A 82 1.71 -2.20 29.66
CA ARG A 82 0.58 -3.03 29.23
C ARG A 82 -0.28 -2.34 28.19
N HIS A 83 -0.44 -1.02 28.26
CA HIS A 83 -1.30 -0.27 27.36
C HIS A 83 -0.61 0.99 26.80
N ALA A 84 -0.80 1.26 25.51
CA ALA A 84 -0.53 2.55 24.88
C ALA A 84 -1.87 3.17 24.47
N ILE A 85 -2.32 4.18 25.22
CA ILE A 85 -3.67 4.75 25.10
C ILE A 85 -3.60 6.04 24.28
N ALA A 86 -4.28 6.10 23.14
CA ALA A 86 -4.44 7.32 22.35
C ALA A 86 -5.37 8.29 23.11
N LEU A 87 -4.80 9.37 23.67
CA LEU A 87 -5.48 10.25 24.62
C LEU A 87 -5.99 11.56 23.99
N LEU A 88 -5.23 12.14 23.06
CA LEU A 88 -5.54 13.41 22.40
C LEU A 88 -5.10 13.34 20.94
N GLY A 89 -5.89 13.89 20.01
CA GLY A 89 -5.47 14.00 18.60
C GLY A 89 -5.49 12.67 17.80
N GLY A 90 -6.52 11.84 17.98
CA GLY A 90 -6.62 10.48 17.42
C GLY A 90 -6.25 10.34 15.93
N HIS A 91 -7.01 11.00 15.04
CA HIS A 91 -6.88 10.92 13.59
C HIS A 91 -5.84 11.88 13.02
N ALA A 92 -6.22 13.16 12.82
CA ALA A 92 -5.41 14.15 12.10
C ALA A 92 -4.00 14.38 12.68
N ALA A 93 -3.86 14.45 14.01
CA ALA A 93 -2.56 14.56 14.67
C ALA A 93 -1.83 13.20 14.84
N GLY A 94 -2.54 12.08 14.58
CA GLY A 94 -1.96 10.75 14.48
C GLY A 94 -1.79 9.96 15.77
N ALA A 95 -2.49 10.27 16.86
CA ALA A 95 -2.34 9.55 18.13
C ALA A 95 -2.75 8.07 18.05
N ASN A 96 -3.70 7.70 17.19
CA ASN A 96 -4.09 6.31 16.95
C ASN A 96 -2.94 5.53 16.31
N ALA A 97 -2.33 6.11 15.27
CA ALA A 97 -1.15 5.53 14.60
C ALA A 97 0.06 5.48 15.54
N LEU A 98 0.25 6.50 16.38
CA LEU A 98 1.31 6.52 17.39
C LEU A 98 1.09 5.45 18.47
N ALA A 99 -0.15 5.22 18.94
CA ALA A 99 -0.46 4.18 19.91
C ALA A 99 -0.16 2.78 19.36
N GLN A 100 -0.47 2.53 18.08
CA GLN A 100 -0.08 1.31 17.38
C GLN A 100 1.45 1.19 17.24
N ALA A 101 2.14 2.27 16.84
CA ALA A 101 3.60 2.26 16.68
C ALA A 101 4.34 2.03 18.02
N VAL A 102 3.91 2.69 19.09
CA VAL A 102 4.40 2.46 20.47
C VAL A 102 4.15 1.01 20.89
N SER A 103 2.98 0.46 20.55
CA SER A 103 2.63 -0.93 20.85
C SER A 103 3.54 -1.95 20.16
N THR A 104 3.91 -1.72 18.90
CA THR A 104 4.88 -2.56 18.19
C THR A 104 6.26 -2.54 18.87
N VAL A 105 6.74 -1.37 19.30
CA VAL A 105 8.09 -1.22 19.89
C VAL A 105 8.16 -1.68 21.34
N LEU A 106 7.15 -1.39 22.15
CA LEU A 106 7.12 -1.70 23.59
C LEU A 106 6.44 -3.03 23.93
N THR A 107 5.70 -3.62 22.98
CA THR A 107 4.87 -4.82 23.16
C THR A 107 3.64 -4.59 24.05
N THR A 108 3.10 -3.36 24.03
CA THR A 108 1.86 -2.98 24.73
C THR A 108 0.61 -3.31 23.91
N VAL A 109 -0.58 -3.30 24.52
CA VAL A 109 -1.86 -3.27 23.82
C VAL A 109 -2.23 -1.83 23.42
N PRO A 110 -2.52 -1.52 22.15
CA PRO A 110 -3.01 -0.21 21.76
C PRO A 110 -4.46 -0.04 22.20
N VAL A 111 -4.76 1.06 22.89
CA VAL A 111 -6.14 1.42 23.29
C VAL A 111 -6.57 2.64 22.48
N ILE A 112 -7.50 2.40 21.55
CA ILE A 112 -8.06 3.38 20.62
C ILE A 112 -9.58 3.33 20.78
N THR A 113 -10.20 4.48 21.04
CA THR A 113 -11.63 4.59 21.38
C THR A 113 -12.37 5.63 20.53
N THR A 114 -11.78 6.05 19.41
CA THR A 114 -12.39 6.90 18.40
C THR A 114 -13.49 6.13 17.66
N ALA A 115 -14.68 6.72 17.56
CA ALA A 115 -15.88 6.05 17.03
C ALA A 115 -15.62 5.38 15.67
N THR A 116 -15.01 6.11 14.75
CA THR A 116 -14.61 5.67 13.41
C THR A 116 -13.74 4.41 13.40
N ASP A 117 -12.70 4.32 14.24
CA ASP A 117 -11.89 3.10 14.35
C ASP A 117 -12.71 1.94 14.95
N THR A 118 -13.58 2.21 15.93
CA THR A 118 -14.42 1.19 16.56
C THR A 118 -15.58 0.68 15.68
N THR A 119 -15.98 1.45 14.66
CA THR A 119 -16.99 1.06 13.65
C THR A 119 -16.38 0.65 12.31
N SER A 120 -15.05 0.59 12.19
CA SER A 120 -14.33 0.40 10.91
C SER A 120 -14.68 1.44 9.83
N THR A 121 -15.19 2.61 10.23
CA THR A 121 -15.53 3.73 9.34
C THR A 121 -14.30 4.62 9.15
N PRO A 122 -13.79 4.87 7.93
CA PRO A 122 -12.65 5.75 7.74
C PRO A 122 -12.95 7.18 8.20
N ALA A 123 -12.02 7.77 8.95
CA ALA A 123 -12.11 9.14 9.41
C ALA A 123 -11.74 10.11 8.29
N LEU A 124 -12.62 11.08 8.00
CA LEU A 124 -12.43 12.03 6.89
C LEU A 124 -11.22 12.97 7.13
N ASP A 125 -10.83 13.19 8.38
CA ASP A 125 -9.65 13.96 8.79
C ASP A 125 -8.36 13.12 8.87
N ALA A 126 -8.39 11.85 8.41
CA ALA A 126 -7.21 11.01 8.15
C ALA A 126 -7.23 10.38 6.74
N LEU A 127 -7.91 11.02 5.79
CA LEU A 127 -7.76 10.71 4.36
C LEU A 127 -6.32 11.00 3.89
N PRO A 128 -5.85 10.37 2.79
CA PRO A 128 -4.49 10.59 2.27
C PRO A 128 -4.26 12.00 1.68
N TYR A 129 -5.28 12.86 1.67
CA TYR A 129 -5.29 14.22 1.14
C TYR A 129 -5.95 15.16 2.16
N PRO A 130 -5.55 16.45 2.23
CA PRO A 130 -6.19 17.42 3.11
C PRO A 130 -7.71 17.46 2.92
N ALA A 131 -8.45 17.58 4.02
CA ALA A 131 -9.90 17.68 4.04
C ALA A 131 -10.35 18.87 4.91
N GLU A 132 -11.36 19.60 4.45
CA GLU A 132 -11.84 20.83 5.07
C GLU A 132 -13.37 20.96 4.99
N GLY A 133 -13.94 21.99 5.60
CA GLY A 133 -15.40 22.19 5.67
C GLY A 133 -16.06 21.40 6.81
N ALA A 134 -17.22 20.80 6.54
CA ALA A 134 -18.15 20.25 7.52
C ALA A 134 -17.74 18.91 8.17
N LEU A 135 -16.43 18.71 8.44
CA LEU A 135 -15.85 17.45 8.92
C LEU A 135 -16.63 16.78 10.07
N PRO A 136 -16.97 17.46 11.18
CA PRO A 136 -17.70 16.82 12.28
C PRO A 136 -19.11 16.37 11.88
N ALA A 137 -19.79 17.12 11.02
CA ALA A 137 -21.16 16.85 10.62
C ALA A 137 -21.24 15.69 9.61
N VAL A 138 -20.35 15.68 8.61
CA VAL A 138 -20.30 14.58 7.61
C VAL A 138 -19.73 13.30 8.23
N THR A 139 -18.70 13.37 9.09
CA THR A 139 -18.23 12.18 9.82
C THR A 139 -19.32 11.64 10.75
N ARG A 140 -20.10 12.50 11.42
CA ARG A 140 -21.28 12.06 12.16
C ARG A 140 -22.32 11.39 11.26
N ALA A 141 -22.62 11.95 10.08
CA ALA A 141 -23.57 11.35 9.15
C ALA A 141 -23.17 9.92 8.73
N LEU A 142 -21.87 9.69 8.44
CA LEU A 142 -21.34 8.35 8.17
C LEU A 142 -21.52 7.37 9.35
N LEU A 143 -21.31 7.84 10.59
CA LEU A 143 -21.46 7.03 11.81
C LEU A 143 -22.92 6.74 12.17
N ASP A 144 -23.80 7.72 12.00
CA ASP A 144 -25.25 7.63 12.24
C ASP A 144 -25.97 6.88 11.09
N GLY A 145 -25.25 6.35 10.08
CA GLY A 145 -25.81 5.65 8.92
C GLY A 145 -26.64 6.52 7.98
N THR A 146 -26.51 7.85 8.09
CA THR A 146 -27.23 8.82 7.27
C THR A 146 -26.59 8.90 5.87
N PRO A 147 -27.37 8.98 4.77
CA PRO A 147 -26.81 9.09 3.43
C PRO A 147 -25.78 10.22 3.26
N VAL A 148 -24.56 9.82 2.89
CA VAL A 148 -23.48 10.73 2.46
C VAL A 148 -23.12 10.39 1.02
N HIS A 149 -23.12 11.37 0.14
CA HIS A 149 -22.80 11.18 -1.28
C HIS A 149 -21.37 11.65 -1.60
N LEU A 150 -20.78 11.09 -2.66
CA LEU A 150 -19.48 11.51 -3.19
C LEU A 150 -19.68 12.22 -4.53
N HIS A 151 -19.08 13.40 -4.67
CA HIS A 151 -18.83 14.03 -5.95
C HIS A 151 -17.32 14.21 -6.13
N ALA A 152 -16.82 14.04 -7.35
CA ALA A 152 -15.39 14.12 -7.64
C ALA A 152 -15.16 14.67 -9.04
N ASP A 153 -14.37 15.74 -9.16
CA ASP A 153 -13.96 16.32 -10.45
C ASP A 153 -13.07 15.35 -11.26
N SER A 154 -12.43 14.39 -10.57
CA SER A 154 -11.73 13.22 -11.13
C SER A 154 -11.62 12.16 -10.04
N THR A 155 -11.53 10.87 -10.40
CA THR A 155 -11.30 9.79 -9.41
C THR A 155 -9.90 9.88 -8.83
N TRP A 156 -9.76 9.63 -7.52
CA TRP A 156 -8.47 9.51 -6.83
C TRP A 156 -8.46 8.28 -5.93
N PRO A 157 -7.28 7.67 -5.64
CA PRO A 157 -7.17 6.46 -4.83
C PRO A 157 -7.37 6.74 -3.32
N LEU A 158 -8.61 7.06 -2.97
CA LEU A 158 -9.13 7.14 -1.61
C LEU A 158 -9.31 5.74 -1.00
N PRO A 159 -9.33 5.62 0.34
CA PRO A 159 -9.87 4.43 1.00
C PRO A 159 -11.36 4.24 0.65
N PRO A 160 -11.91 3.02 0.81
CA PRO A 160 -13.35 2.78 0.74
C PRO A 160 -14.10 3.68 1.72
N LEU A 161 -15.19 4.32 1.29
CA LEU A 161 -16.05 5.16 2.13
C LEU A 161 -17.47 4.59 2.14
N PRO A 162 -18.18 4.50 3.29
CA PRO A 162 -19.56 4.05 3.35
C PRO A 162 -20.53 5.12 2.84
N LEU A 163 -20.48 5.33 1.54
CA LEU A 163 -21.28 6.30 0.81
C LEU A 163 -22.64 5.69 0.47
N ALA A 164 -23.66 6.53 0.42
CA ALA A 164 -24.89 6.20 -0.26
C ALA A 164 -24.61 5.97 -1.76
N PRO A 165 -25.40 5.11 -2.44
CA PRO A 165 -25.36 5.03 -3.90
C PRO A 165 -25.57 6.42 -4.53
N PRO A 166 -25.08 6.65 -5.76
CA PRO A 166 -25.28 7.92 -6.45
C PRO A 166 -26.77 8.24 -6.48
N ALA A 167 -27.14 9.45 -6.03
CA ALA A 167 -28.53 9.87 -5.99
C ALA A 167 -29.12 9.81 -7.42
N PRO A 168 -30.31 9.21 -7.62
CA PRO A 168 -30.97 9.24 -8.92
C PRO A 168 -31.23 10.71 -9.28
N ASP A 169 -30.80 11.15 -10.47
CA ASP A 169 -30.82 12.57 -10.83
C ASP A 169 -32.26 13.11 -10.91
N SER A 170 -32.62 13.89 -9.89
CA SER A 170 -33.88 14.60 -9.77
C SER A 170 -33.79 15.98 -10.40
N ALA A 171 -34.56 16.37 -11.41
CA ALA A 171 -35.47 15.61 -12.29
C ALA A 171 -35.67 16.46 -13.57
N PRO A 172 -36.62 16.12 -14.46
CA PRO A 172 -37.66 17.13 -14.70
C PRO A 172 -39.09 16.55 -14.83
N PRO A 173 -40.07 17.05 -14.04
CA PRO A 173 -41.48 16.78 -14.27
C PRO A 173 -42.09 17.79 -15.26
N THR A 174 -41.84 17.61 -16.55
CA THR A 174 -42.54 18.35 -17.62
C THR A 174 -43.15 17.36 -18.62
N PRO A 175 -44.49 17.15 -18.65
CA PRO A 175 -45.11 16.32 -19.67
C PRO A 175 -44.97 17.01 -21.03
N LEU A 176 -44.44 16.28 -22.02
CA LEU A 176 -44.44 16.75 -23.41
C LEU A 176 -45.88 16.87 -23.92
N PRO A 177 -46.22 17.92 -24.70
CA PRO A 177 -47.55 18.05 -25.28
C PRO A 177 -47.78 16.96 -26.33
N THR A 178 -48.67 16.02 -26.04
CA THR A 178 -49.11 14.98 -26.99
C THR A 178 -49.77 15.62 -28.20
N ALA A 179 -49.24 15.36 -29.40
CA ALA A 179 -49.84 15.79 -30.65
C ALA A 179 -51.23 15.16 -30.86
N ALA A 180 -52.15 15.91 -31.48
CA ALA A 180 -53.55 15.51 -31.56
C ALA A 180 -53.88 14.69 -32.83
N ALA A 181 -54.03 13.38 -32.67
CA ALA A 181 -54.74 12.45 -33.55
C ALA A 181 -55.14 11.21 -32.73
N GLU A 182 -56.34 10.64 -32.80
CA GLU A 182 -57.56 11.02 -33.54
C GLU A 182 -58.82 10.66 -32.72
N ARG A 183 -60.02 10.92 -33.25
CA ARG A 183 -61.28 10.79 -32.50
C ARG A 183 -61.87 9.38 -32.64
N SER A 184 -62.34 8.78 -31.54
CA SER A 184 -63.65 8.10 -31.49
C SER A 184 -64.05 7.69 -30.07
N ALA A 185 -65.33 7.87 -29.77
CA ALA A 185 -66.06 7.37 -28.60
C ALA A 185 -67.52 7.09 -29.08
N PRO A 186 -68.44 6.55 -28.26
CA PRO A 186 -68.31 5.96 -26.92
C PRO A 186 -68.86 4.51 -26.86
N HIS A 187 -68.85 3.87 -25.68
CA HIS A 187 -70.07 3.27 -25.11
C HIS A 187 -69.93 2.91 -23.62
N SER A 188 -71.00 3.21 -22.87
CA SER A 188 -71.35 2.69 -21.53
C SER A 188 -72.26 1.44 -21.72
N PRO A 189 -72.87 0.77 -20.70
CA PRO A 189 -73.02 1.14 -19.27
C PRO A 189 -72.96 -0.01 -18.22
N ASP A 190 -73.20 0.38 -16.95
CA ASP A 190 -73.86 -0.39 -15.87
C ASP A 190 -73.25 -1.71 -15.35
N ALA A 191 -73.49 -2.16 -14.10
CA ALA A 191 -74.09 -1.55 -12.90
C ALA A 191 -73.68 -2.37 -11.66
N GLY A 192 -73.99 -1.91 -10.44
CA GLY A 192 -74.10 -2.78 -9.25
C GLY A 192 -73.36 -2.36 -7.98
N ALA A 193 -74.02 -1.52 -7.16
CA ALA A 193 -73.83 -1.49 -5.69
C ALA A 193 -74.89 -2.46 -5.05
N PRO A 194 -75.07 -2.60 -3.71
CA PRO A 194 -74.49 -1.88 -2.55
C PRO A 194 -73.98 -2.88 -1.45
N HIS A 195 -73.76 -2.61 -0.14
CA HIS A 195 -74.31 -1.64 0.83
C HIS A 195 -73.43 -1.49 2.11
N THR A 196 -73.52 -0.31 2.76
CA THR A 196 -73.37 -0.02 4.23
C THR A 196 -72.02 -0.25 4.95
N ALA A 197 -71.59 0.57 5.93
CA ALA A 197 -72.04 1.92 6.36
C ALA A 197 -71.01 2.61 7.32
N ALA A 198 -71.05 3.96 7.34
CA ALA A 198 -70.96 4.89 8.50
C ALA A 198 -69.85 4.76 9.59
N THR A 199 -69.29 5.83 10.20
CA THR A 199 -69.30 7.31 9.96
C THR A 199 -68.12 7.99 10.70
N ALA A 200 -67.85 9.27 10.36
CA ALA A 200 -66.91 10.23 10.97
C ALA A 200 -66.96 10.40 12.52
N GLY A 201 -65.99 11.07 13.18
CA GLY A 201 -64.72 11.70 12.73
C GLY A 201 -64.47 13.11 13.30
N ARG A 202 -63.27 13.67 13.04
CA ARG A 202 -62.79 15.08 13.27
C ARG A 202 -62.53 15.51 14.75
N ASP A 203 -61.36 16.09 15.11
CA ASP A 203 -60.75 17.44 14.82
C ASP A 203 -61.21 18.46 15.90
N THR A 204 -60.41 19.26 16.63
CA THR A 204 -59.38 20.24 16.21
C THR A 204 -58.44 20.77 17.35
N THR A 205 -57.35 21.44 16.98
CA THR A 205 -56.69 22.64 17.63
C THR A 205 -55.80 22.59 18.91
N GLN A 206 -54.77 23.45 18.87
CA GLN A 206 -53.80 23.96 19.89
C GLN A 206 -54.39 25.15 20.73
N PRO A 207 -53.69 25.94 21.61
CA PRO A 207 -52.23 26.12 21.85
C PRO A 207 -51.70 26.39 23.30
N GLY A 208 -50.36 26.43 23.46
CA GLY A 208 -49.64 27.62 24.01
C GLY A 208 -49.14 27.70 25.49
N GLY A 209 -47.81 27.87 25.65
CA GLY A 209 -47.18 28.80 26.65
C GLY A 209 -46.81 28.30 28.06
N GLY A 210 -45.67 28.77 28.60
CA GLY A 210 -45.24 28.60 30.01
C GLY A 210 -43.74 28.87 30.26
N GLN A 211 -43.35 29.36 31.45
CA GLN A 211 -41.97 29.80 31.77
C GLN A 211 -41.53 29.49 33.22
N ALA A 212 -40.22 29.23 33.38
CA ALA A 212 -39.33 29.61 34.50
C ALA A 212 -39.33 28.89 35.89
N ASP A 213 -38.20 29.13 36.58
CA ASP A 213 -37.88 29.06 38.03
C ASP A 213 -37.61 27.72 38.76
N SER A 214 -37.16 27.83 40.03
CA SER A 214 -36.08 26.98 40.60
C SER A 214 -36.22 26.56 42.09
N ALA A 215 -35.53 25.45 42.42
CA ALA A 215 -35.20 24.71 43.68
C ALA A 215 -35.34 25.39 45.09
N PRO A 216 -35.22 24.66 46.26
CA PRO A 216 -34.93 23.23 46.56
C PRO A 216 -36.03 22.61 47.51
N PRO A 217 -35.86 22.01 48.74
CA PRO A 217 -34.82 21.14 49.36
C PRO A 217 -35.29 19.91 50.24
N ASN A 218 -34.61 18.76 50.10
CA ASN A 218 -34.18 17.80 51.17
C ASN A 218 -35.17 16.92 52.01
N THR A 219 -34.62 15.83 52.61
CA THR A 219 -35.11 14.90 53.68
C THR A 219 -36.13 13.78 53.34
N THR A 220 -36.24 12.59 54.01
CA THR A 220 -35.33 11.73 54.85
C THR A 220 -35.97 10.34 55.17
N ILE A 221 -35.24 9.21 54.94
CA ILE A 221 -35.14 7.89 55.70
C ILE A 221 -36.43 7.26 56.34
N PRO A 222 -36.79 5.96 56.11
CA PRO A 222 -36.17 4.84 56.86
C PRO A 222 -36.07 3.41 56.23
N LEU A 223 -35.31 2.56 56.94
CA LEU A 223 -35.08 1.10 56.75
C LEU A 223 -36.16 0.23 57.44
N PRO A 224 -36.10 -1.10 57.23
CA PRO A 224 -36.11 -2.02 58.38
C PRO A 224 -35.01 -3.11 58.36
N ALA A 225 -34.81 -3.77 59.50
CA ALA A 225 -33.98 -4.97 59.73
C ALA A 225 -34.76 -5.91 60.71
N ALA A 226 -34.33 -7.10 61.18
CA ALA A 226 -33.03 -7.79 61.18
C ALA A 226 -33.23 -9.32 61.44
N ALA A 227 -32.13 -10.03 61.78
CA ALA A 227 -32.05 -11.39 62.34
C ALA A 227 -32.24 -12.58 61.35
N ALA A 228 -31.53 -13.71 61.43
CA ALA A 228 -30.42 -14.17 62.31
C ALA A 228 -29.46 -15.10 61.51
N GLU A 229 -28.55 -15.96 62.01
CA GLU A 229 -28.15 -16.45 63.36
C GLU A 229 -26.64 -16.88 63.31
N ARG A 230 -26.16 -17.84 64.13
CA ARG A 230 -24.74 -18.26 64.28
C ARG A 230 -24.35 -19.56 63.56
N SER A 231 -23.05 -19.74 63.26
CA SER A 231 -22.18 -20.77 63.89
C SER A 231 -20.78 -20.86 63.26
N ALA A 232 -19.82 -21.44 63.99
CA ALA A 232 -18.43 -21.71 63.56
C ALA A 232 -17.95 -23.09 64.10
N PRO A 233 -16.66 -23.49 64.02
CA PRO A 233 -16.18 -24.50 63.07
C PRO A 233 -15.78 -25.85 63.71
N HIS A 234 -15.48 -26.87 62.89
CA HIS A 234 -14.77 -28.08 63.33
C HIS A 234 -13.95 -28.78 62.22
N THR A 235 -13.36 -29.95 62.53
CA THR A 235 -12.03 -30.38 62.04
C THR A 235 -11.85 -31.90 61.91
N ALA A 236 -10.93 -32.32 61.02
CA ALA A 236 -10.20 -33.62 61.02
C ALA A 236 -11.02 -34.90 60.63
N ASP A 237 -10.43 -36.07 60.30
CA ASP A 237 -9.01 -36.46 60.08
C ASP A 237 -8.85 -37.71 59.16
N ALA A 238 -7.61 -38.00 58.73
CA ALA A 238 -6.97 -39.29 58.34
C ALA A 238 -7.65 -40.22 57.30
N GLY A 239 -6.94 -40.94 56.42
CA GLY A 239 -5.49 -41.17 56.14
C GLY A 239 -5.38 -42.23 55.01
N ALA A 240 -4.25 -42.81 54.57
CA ALA A 240 -2.79 -42.66 54.77
C ALA A 240 -2.10 -43.40 53.56
N HIS A 241 -0.86 -43.95 53.48
CA HIS A 241 0.31 -44.17 54.35
C HIS A 241 1.57 -44.40 53.45
N SER A 242 2.74 -43.85 53.84
CA SER A 242 4.11 -44.27 53.42
C SER A 242 4.57 -44.02 51.95
N ARG A 243 5.88 -43.87 51.63
CA ARG A 243 7.13 -44.04 52.40
C ARG A 243 8.26 -43.08 51.94
N ALA A 244 9.32 -42.93 52.75
CA ALA A 244 10.54 -42.10 52.54
C ALA A 244 11.47 -42.60 51.39
N GLY A 245 12.55 -41.94 50.97
CA GLY A 245 13.30 -40.73 51.41
C GLY A 245 14.11 -40.13 50.22
N GLU A 246 15.17 -39.31 50.32
CA GLU A 246 16.01 -38.78 51.41
C GLU A 246 16.49 -37.33 51.12
N ARG A 247 17.39 -36.76 51.95
CA ARG A 247 18.19 -35.51 51.74
C ARG A 247 19.70 -35.88 51.98
N PRO A 248 20.75 -34.99 52.00
CA PRO A 248 20.76 -33.51 51.90
C PRO A 248 22.01 -32.79 51.27
N HIS A 249 21.93 -31.44 51.19
CA HIS A 249 23.05 -30.44 51.26
C HIS A 249 24.15 -30.42 50.14
N LEU A 250 25.02 -29.40 49.96
CA LEU A 250 25.36 -28.15 50.69
C LEU A 250 25.55 -26.91 49.74
N THR A 251 25.26 -25.71 50.29
CA THR A 251 25.93 -24.39 50.06
C THR A 251 25.90 -23.64 48.72
N SER A 252 26.19 -22.33 48.83
CA SER A 252 26.02 -21.24 47.87
C SER A 252 27.30 -20.43 47.64
N ALA A 253 27.52 -19.91 46.42
CA ALA A 253 28.21 -18.63 46.15
C ALA A 253 28.06 -18.22 44.66
N GLY A 254 28.18 -16.92 44.36
CA GLY A 254 28.36 -16.40 42.99
C GLY A 254 27.21 -15.54 42.46
N ALA A 255 27.49 -14.26 42.19
CA ALA A 255 26.60 -13.33 41.49
C ALA A 255 27.04 -13.16 40.01
N PRO A 256 26.14 -12.79 39.08
CA PRO A 256 26.43 -12.81 37.64
C PRO A 256 27.19 -11.57 37.14
N ARG A 257 27.78 -11.69 35.95
CA ARG A 257 28.23 -10.60 35.06
C ARG A 257 27.96 -10.96 33.60
N ASP A 258 27.87 -9.94 32.77
CA ASP A 258 27.35 -9.99 31.39
C ASP A 258 28.31 -10.61 30.36
N PRO A 259 27.77 -11.15 29.25
CA PRO A 259 28.47 -11.29 27.99
C PRO A 259 28.08 -10.16 27.01
N VAL A 260 29.07 -9.43 26.48
CA VAL A 260 28.91 -8.59 25.28
C VAL A 260 29.57 -9.30 24.10
N ALA A 261 29.02 -9.16 22.90
CA ALA A 261 29.51 -9.82 21.70
C ALA A 261 30.85 -9.25 21.20
N GLY A 262 31.67 -10.10 20.57
CA GLY A 262 32.90 -9.69 19.88
C GLY A 262 33.55 -10.86 19.15
N TYR A 263 33.33 -10.95 17.83
CA TYR A 263 34.13 -11.79 16.93
C TYR A 263 35.20 -10.93 16.27
N GLY A 264 36.46 -11.37 16.33
CA GLY A 264 37.52 -10.91 15.43
C GLY A 264 38.66 -10.13 16.07
N GLU A 265 39.78 -10.82 16.31
CA GLU A 265 41.13 -10.25 16.21
C GLU A 265 41.94 -11.10 15.21
N PRO A 266 42.78 -10.50 14.36
CA PRO A 266 43.99 -11.12 13.86
C PRO A 266 45.14 -10.93 14.86
N HIS A 267 46.06 -11.90 14.92
CA HIS A 267 47.24 -11.83 15.79
C HIS A 267 48.23 -10.73 15.37
N ASP A 268 48.92 -10.14 16.35
CA ASP A 268 50.39 -10.23 16.47
C ASP A 268 50.84 -9.74 17.87
N GLY A 269 51.79 -10.42 18.52
CA GLY A 269 52.26 -9.98 19.85
C GLY A 269 53.10 -10.96 20.67
N GLU A 270 54.42 -10.92 20.46
CA GLU A 270 55.46 -11.11 21.50
C GLU A 270 56.37 -9.87 21.41
N ASP A 271 56.93 -9.27 22.48
CA ASP A 271 57.02 -9.68 23.88
C ASP A 271 57.15 -8.45 24.84
N ALA A 272 57.17 -8.72 26.15
CA ALA A 272 57.70 -7.90 27.26
C ALA A 272 56.85 -6.76 27.87
N ARG A 273 57.10 -6.56 29.17
CA ARG A 273 56.54 -5.54 30.12
C ARG A 273 57.70 -4.57 30.52
N PRO A 274 57.58 -3.56 31.45
CA PRO A 274 56.44 -3.20 32.32
C PRO A 274 56.15 -1.70 32.63
N TRP A 275 54.86 -1.39 32.81
CA TRP A 275 54.22 -0.63 33.93
C TRP A 275 54.59 0.83 34.30
N THR A 276 53.63 1.48 34.99
CA THR A 276 53.52 2.90 35.45
C THR A 276 53.17 3.93 34.37
N GLY A 277 52.27 4.89 34.59
CA GLY A 277 51.34 5.08 35.73
C GLY A 277 50.43 6.32 35.60
N ASP A 278 49.32 6.29 36.33
CA ASP A 278 48.40 7.37 36.76
C ASP A 278 47.57 8.22 35.76
N ASP A 279 46.30 8.41 36.17
CA ASP A 279 45.20 9.29 35.72
C ASP A 279 45.41 10.77 36.15
N PRO A 280 44.53 11.78 35.86
CA PRO A 280 43.32 11.80 35.02
C PRO A 280 43.20 13.03 34.07
N ALA A 281 42.01 13.22 33.47
CA ALA A 281 41.51 14.39 32.71
C ALA A 281 41.21 15.64 33.63
N PRO A 282 40.44 16.73 33.27
CA PRO A 282 39.61 17.01 32.06
C PRO A 282 39.51 18.50 31.57
N HIS A 283 38.53 18.76 30.68
CA HIS A 283 37.68 19.99 30.54
C HIS A 283 38.01 21.21 29.61
N THR A 284 37.00 21.57 28.78
CA THR A 284 36.49 22.93 28.42
C THR A 284 37.35 23.92 27.58
N ALA A 285 36.83 25.02 27.01
CA ALA A 285 35.55 25.32 26.30
C ALA A 285 35.57 26.73 25.63
N ALA A 286 34.73 26.92 24.58
CA ALA A 286 34.02 28.17 24.18
C ALA A 286 34.73 29.47 23.64
N THR A 287 34.13 29.99 22.55
CA THR A 287 33.82 31.42 22.21
C THR A 287 34.85 32.50 21.76
N ALA A 288 34.68 32.94 20.50
CA ALA A 288 34.35 34.31 20.02
C ALA A 288 35.39 35.44 19.74
N GLY A 289 35.07 36.30 18.74
CA GLY A 289 35.79 37.51 18.25
C GLY A 289 36.13 37.42 16.74
N ARG A 290 35.70 38.27 15.78
CA ARG A 290 35.85 39.75 15.54
C ARG A 290 37.32 40.15 15.26
N GLU A 291 37.69 41.00 14.28
CA GLU A 291 36.91 41.92 13.40
C GLU A 291 37.62 42.24 12.03
N ALA A 292 37.27 43.35 11.34
CA ALA A 292 37.64 43.76 9.95
C ALA A 292 39.16 44.06 9.68
N THR A 293 39.71 44.31 8.47
CA THR A 293 39.28 45.19 7.34
C THR A 293 40.08 44.94 6.01
N GLN A 294 39.69 45.56 4.87
CA GLN A 294 40.30 45.52 3.50
C GLN A 294 41.42 46.61 3.29
N PRO A 295 41.91 47.03 2.07
CA PRO A 295 41.78 46.56 0.66
C PRO A 295 43.05 46.61 -0.28
N GLY A 296 42.91 46.16 -1.55
CA GLY A 296 43.76 46.53 -2.74
C GLY A 296 44.77 45.47 -3.26
N GLY A 297 45.21 45.44 -4.54
CA GLY A 297 44.73 46.13 -5.76
C GLY A 297 45.67 46.06 -7.01
N ALA A 298 45.18 45.49 -8.14
CA ALA A 298 45.64 45.63 -9.55
C ALA A 298 47.00 45.05 -10.08
N GLN A 299 47.10 44.95 -11.42
CA GLN A 299 48.16 44.40 -12.33
C GLN A 299 49.10 45.54 -12.90
N PRO A 300 50.02 45.42 -13.93
CA PRO A 300 50.30 44.33 -14.93
C PRO A 300 51.75 44.09 -15.51
N SER A 301 51.91 42.98 -16.29
CA SER A 301 52.76 42.74 -17.51
C SER A 301 54.29 43.02 -17.52
N PRO A 302 55.09 42.69 -18.59
CA PRO A 302 54.89 41.87 -19.84
C PRO A 302 55.73 40.53 -19.81
N ALA A 303 55.60 39.49 -20.67
CA ALA A 303 55.41 39.32 -22.14
C ALA A 303 56.68 39.68 -22.98
N GLU A 304 57.12 39.00 -24.06
CA GLU A 304 56.64 37.90 -24.97
C GLU A 304 57.87 36.95 -25.27
N ASP A 305 57.94 35.84 -26.05
CA ASP A 305 57.11 34.99 -26.96
C ASP A 305 57.71 33.51 -26.89
N GLY A 306 57.57 32.47 -27.75
CA GLY A 306 56.95 32.25 -29.08
C GLY A 306 57.21 30.87 -29.75
N SER A 307 56.67 30.68 -30.96
CA SER A 307 56.79 29.52 -31.91
C SER A 307 56.05 28.18 -31.61
N ALA A 308 55.49 27.54 -32.65
CA ALA A 308 54.59 26.35 -32.63
C ALA A 308 54.39 25.78 -34.09
N PRO A 309 53.47 24.84 -34.44
CA PRO A 309 52.61 23.91 -33.67
C PRO A 309 52.76 22.40 -34.14
N PRO A 310 51.73 21.58 -34.48
CA PRO A 310 51.20 20.51 -33.60
C PRO A 310 51.09 19.08 -34.19
N ASN A 311 50.84 18.05 -33.35
CA ASN A 311 49.79 17.01 -33.57
C ASN A 311 49.65 15.94 -32.45
N THR A 312 48.64 15.07 -32.58
CA THR A 312 48.16 14.00 -31.67
C THR A 312 49.09 12.77 -31.52
N PRO A 313 48.94 11.97 -30.43
CA PRO A 313 49.76 10.77 -30.17
C PRO A 313 49.14 9.45 -30.67
N THR A 314 49.98 8.47 -31.03
CA THR A 314 49.55 7.13 -31.46
C THR A 314 50.45 5.98 -30.94
N SER A 315 49.88 5.15 -30.07
CA SER A 315 50.03 3.67 -29.96
C SER A 315 51.39 2.93 -30.11
N LEU A 316 51.79 2.23 -29.02
CA LEU A 316 52.19 0.79 -28.98
C LEU A 316 53.51 0.39 -29.73
N PRO A 317 53.98 -0.90 -29.81
CA PRO A 317 53.37 -2.19 -29.43
C PRO A 317 54.30 -3.26 -28.78
N ALA A 318 53.81 -4.52 -28.80
CA ALA A 318 54.49 -5.85 -28.73
C ALA A 318 54.44 -6.60 -27.37
N ALA A 319 54.38 -7.95 -27.32
CA ALA A 319 54.00 -9.03 -28.26
C ALA A 319 54.09 -10.37 -27.49
N ALA A 320 53.40 -11.49 -27.77
CA ALA A 320 52.21 -11.86 -28.56
C ALA A 320 51.56 -13.06 -27.78
N ALA A 321 50.83 -14.08 -28.24
CA ALA A 321 50.25 -14.62 -29.49
C ALA A 321 49.16 -15.65 -29.03
N GLU A 322 48.34 -16.40 -29.78
CA GLU A 322 47.86 -16.54 -31.17
C GLU A 322 46.64 -17.52 -31.11
N SER A 323 45.81 -17.86 -32.11
CA SER A 323 45.64 -17.52 -33.55
C SER A 323 44.16 -17.73 -33.96
N GLY A 324 43.84 -17.89 -35.26
CA GLY A 324 42.57 -18.50 -35.73
C GLY A 324 41.52 -17.56 -36.36
N ALA A 325 41.79 -17.04 -37.56
CA ALA A 325 40.84 -16.29 -38.43
C ALA A 325 40.65 -17.08 -39.77
N PRO A 326 39.92 -16.64 -40.85
CA PRO A 326 39.44 -15.29 -41.30
C PRO A 326 37.89 -15.13 -41.29
N HIS A 327 37.26 -13.92 -41.30
CA HIS A 327 37.12 -12.85 -42.35
C HIS A 327 36.43 -13.30 -43.66
N LEU A 328 35.64 -12.50 -44.41
CA LEU A 328 35.47 -11.04 -44.63
C LEU A 328 33.95 -10.66 -44.66
N ALA A 329 33.39 -9.48 -44.29
CA ALA A 329 33.70 -8.04 -44.43
C ALA A 329 33.06 -7.35 -45.69
N GLY A 330 32.34 -6.21 -45.52
CA GLY A 330 31.76 -5.45 -46.66
C GLY A 330 30.66 -4.40 -46.39
N THR A 331 31.02 -3.26 -45.77
CA THR A 331 30.52 -1.85 -45.94
C THR A 331 29.07 -1.44 -46.34
N SER A 332 28.68 -0.26 -45.86
CA SER A 332 27.52 0.61 -46.19
C SER A 332 27.42 1.02 -47.70
N GLU A 333 26.37 1.66 -48.23
CA GLU A 333 25.38 2.61 -47.66
C GLU A 333 24.01 2.61 -48.44
N PRO A 334 23.18 3.69 -48.43
CA PRO A 334 21.87 3.80 -47.78
C PRO A 334 20.65 3.26 -48.58
N ARG A 335 19.47 3.18 -47.93
CA ARG A 335 18.16 2.97 -48.60
C ARG A 335 16.99 3.77 -48.02
N ASP A 336 16.13 4.16 -48.96
CA ASP A 336 14.80 4.81 -48.88
C ASP A 336 13.87 4.39 -47.73
N PRO A 337 13.02 5.30 -47.20
CA PRO A 337 12.06 5.01 -46.13
C PRO A 337 10.74 4.43 -46.66
N ALA A 338 10.77 3.20 -47.20
CA ALA A 338 9.58 2.52 -47.73
C ALA A 338 9.60 0.99 -47.52
N ALA A 339 9.73 0.53 -46.27
CA ALA A 339 9.75 -0.91 -45.93
C ALA A 339 9.23 -1.22 -44.51
N ALA A 340 7.97 -0.90 -44.22
CA ALA A 340 7.35 -1.17 -42.90
C ALA A 340 5.86 -1.61 -42.98
N ALA A 341 5.43 -2.17 -44.12
CA ALA A 341 4.05 -2.62 -44.31
C ALA A 341 3.91 -3.68 -45.42
N GLU A 342 4.42 -4.91 -45.19
CA GLU A 342 4.11 -6.07 -46.06
C GLU A 342 4.45 -7.42 -45.37
N TRP A 343 3.79 -7.73 -44.24
CA TRP A 343 3.78 -9.09 -43.68
C TRP A 343 2.38 -9.51 -43.21
N SER A 344 1.43 -9.38 -44.13
CA SER A 344 0.09 -9.95 -44.08
C SER A 344 -0.34 -10.31 -45.51
N ALA A 345 -1.24 -11.29 -45.66
CA ALA A 345 -1.84 -11.74 -46.92
C ALA A 345 -0.95 -12.46 -47.97
N ALA A 346 -0.44 -13.66 -47.64
CA ALA A 346 -0.33 -14.83 -48.55
C ALA A 346 -0.04 -16.10 -47.71
N HIS A 347 -0.59 -17.30 -47.94
CA HIS A 347 -1.07 -17.90 -49.19
C HIS A 347 -2.37 -18.72 -49.00
N SER A 348 -3.16 -18.87 -50.07
CA SER A 348 -4.26 -19.83 -50.20
C SER A 348 -4.25 -20.42 -51.63
N ALA A 349 -4.75 -21.66 -51.78
CA ALA A 349 -4.66 -22.52 -52.99
C ALA A 349 -3.21 -22.98 -53.30
N ASP A 350 -2.96 -24.19 -53.83
CA ASP A 350 -3.72 -24.97 -54.83
C ASP A 350 -4.11 -26.40 -54.36
N ALA A 351 -4.65 -27.23 -55.27
CA ALA A 351 -5.62 -28.29 -54.95
C ALA A 351 -5.22 -29.75 -55.24
N GLY A 352 -5.93 -30.67 -54.56
CA GLY A 352 -6.67 -31.74 -55.25
C GLY A 352 -6.15 -33.19 -55.18
N ALA A 353 -6.88 -34.05 -54.45
CA ALA A 353 -7.15 -35.45 -54.85
C ALA A 353 -8.30 -36.07 -54.00
N HIS A 354 -9.17 -36.86 -54.64
CA HIS A 354 -10.18 -37.71 -54.01
C HIS A 354 -9.98 -39.15 -54.52
N PRO A 355 -10.25 -40.20 -53.72
CA PRO A 355 -11.51 -40.93 -53.94
C PRO A 355 -12.12 -41.65 -52.71
N ARG A 356 -13.47 -41.80 -52.73
CA ARG A 356 -14.33 -42.99 -52.47
C ARG A 356 -14.05 -43.97 -51.29
N ALA A 357 -15.02 -44.68 -50.71
CA ALA A 357 -16.50 -44.59 -50.61
C ALA A 357 -17.03 -45.75 -49.71
N GLY A 358 -18.26 -45.63 -49.16
CA GLY A 358 -18.97 -46.69 -48.44
C GLY A 358 -18.83 -46.63 -46.90
N GLU A 359 -19.81 -47.06 -46.08
CA GLU A 359 -21.19 -47.47 -46.39
C GLU A 359 -22.15 -47.21 -45.19
N ARG A 360 -23.43 -47.58 -45.31
CA ARG A 360 -24.56 -47.24 -44.40
C ARG A 360 -24.80 -48.36 -43.32
N PRO A 361 -25.67 -48.22 -42.27
CA PRO A 361 -26.86 -47.35 -42.19
C PRO A 361 -27.24 -46.69 -40.83
N HIS A 362 -28.30 -45.87 -40.91
CA HIS A 362 -29.17 -45.40 -39.81
C HIS A 362 -30.04 -46.55 -39.22
N LEU A 363 -30.86 -46.42 -38.16
CA LEU A 363 -31.32 -45.31 -37.29
C LEU A 363 -30.99 -45.68 -35.79
N THR A 364 -31.46 -45.10 -34.68
CA THR A 364 -32.59 -44.21 -34.27
C THR A 364 -32.20 -43.36 -33.02
N GLY A 365 -33.14 -42.58 -32.45
CA GLY A 365 -33.14 -42.25 -31.01
C GLY A 365 -32.53 -40.91 -30.57
N ALA A 366 -33.24 -39.80 -30.83
CA ALA A 366 -33.03 -38.50 -30.17
C ALA A 366 -34.24 -38.18 -29.24
N PRO A 367 -34.24 -37.14 -28.37
CA PRO A 367 -33.94 -35.73 -28.68
C PRO A 367 -32.62 -35.21 -28.06
N ARG A 368 -31.90 -34.18 -28.55
CA ARG A 368 -32.20 -32.91 -29.28
C ARG A 368 -32.67 -31.72 -28.43
N ASP A 369 -31.68 -30.97 -27.96
CA ASP A 369 -31.75 -29.50 -27.88
C ASP A 369 -31.84 -28.86 -29.28
N PRO A 370 -32.31 -27.60 -29.37
CA PRO A 370 -32.02 -26.69 -30.46
C PRO A 370 -30.96 -25.64 -30.03
N VAL A 371 -29.75 -25.74 -30.58
CA VAL A 371 -28.82 -24.59 -30.62
C VAL A 371 -29.36 -23.58 -31.65
N ALA A 372 -29.37 -22.30 -31.31
CA ALA A 372 -29.67 -21.20 -32.23
C ALA A 372 -28.38 -20.48 -32.66
N GLU A 373 -28.42 -19.88 -33.85
CA GLU A 373 -27.24 -19.48 -34.63
C GLU A 373 -26.42 -18.33 -34.02
N TYR A 374 -25.10 -18.36 -34.30
CA TYR A 374 -24.22 -17.21 -34.09
C TYR A 374 -24.50 -16.16 -35.17
N GLY A 375 -24.77 -14.91 -34.74
CA GLY A 375 -24.64 -13.74 -35.59
C GLY A 375 -23.19 -13.26 -35.64
N GLU A 376 -22.77 -12.72 -36.78
CA GLU A 376 -21.46 -12.07 -36.98
C GLU A 376 -21.25 -10.88 -36.01
N PRO A 377 -20.01 -10.55 -35.63
CA PRO A 377 -19.73 -9.48 -34.68
C PRO A 377 -20.04 -8.10 -35.29
N HIS A 378 -20.89 -7.32 -34.62
CA HIS A 378 -20.97 -5.88 -34.85
C HIS A 378 -19.74 -5.18 -34.27
N ASP A 379 -19.14 -4.28 -35.04
CA ASP A 379 -18.06 -3.40 -34.57
C ASP A 379 -18.48 -2.60 -33.34
N ALA A 380 -17.89 -2.93 -32.19
CA ALA A 380 -18.07 -2.17 -30.96
C ALA A 380 -17.19 -0.91 -31.02
N GLU A 381 -17.79 0.23 -31.41
CA GLU A 381 -17.11 1.53 -31.38
C GLU A 381 -16.43 1.77 -30.02
N ALA A 382 -15.19 2.27 -30.07
CA ALA A 382 -14.41 2.55 -28.87
C ALA A 382 -15.18 3.49 -27.93
N GLY A 383 -15.42 3.04 -26.69
CA GLY A 383 -16.27 3.71 -25.70
C GLY A 383 -15.93 5.20 -25.58
N HIS A 384 -16.87 6.05 -26.01
CA HIS A 384 -16.60 7.46 -26.24
C HIS A 384 -16.30 8.18 -24.92
N LEU A 385 -15.02 8.49 -24.69
CA LEU A 385 -14.57 9.34 -23.59
C LEU A 385 -15.27 10.70 -23.71
N ARG A 386 -16.33 10.91 -22.93
CA ARG A 386 -16.99 12.21 -22.82
C ARG A 386 -15.97 13.24 -22.37
N ARG A 387 -15.61 14.16 -23.26
CA ARG A 387 -14.89 15.39 -22.88
C ARG A 387 -15.73 16.11 -21.84
N VAL A 388 -15.24 16.18 -20.60
CA VAL A 388 -15.87 16.99 -19.54
C VAL A 388 -15.45 18.44 -19.75
N GLY A 389 -16.01 19.05 -20.79
CA GLY A 389 -15.86 20.45 -21.12
C GLY A 389 -17.20 20.95 -21.64
N GLU A 390 -17.78 21.92 -20.94
CA GLU A 390 -19.11 22.51 -21.17
C GLU A 390 -20.30 21.54 -20.91
N GLY A 391 -21.37 22.02 -20.25
CA GLY A 391 -22.64 21.27 -20.19
C GLY A 391 -23.43 21.35 -18.86
N SER A 392 -22.80 21.08 -17.72
CA SER A 392 -23.42 21.30 -16.40
C SER A 392 -22.37 21.40 -15.28
N SER A 393 -22.47 22.45 -14.46
CA SER A 393 -21.75 22.53 -13.19
C SER A 393 -22.54 21.78 -12.12
N PHE A 394 -21.99 20.65 -11.65
CA PHE A 394 -22.56 19.95 -10.50
C PHE A 394 -22.29 20.77 -9.23
N ASP A 395 -23.22 21.64 -8.85
CA ASP A 395 -23.09 22.41 -7.61
C ASP A 395 -23.54 21.57 -6.40
N VAL A 396 -22.57 20.96 -5.74
CA VAL A 396 -22.74 20.20 -4.49
C VAL A 396 -23.45 21.04 -3.42
N ARG A 397 -23.26 22.36 -3.41
CA ARG A 397 -23.81 23.28 -2.39
C ARG A 397 -25.30 23.57 -2.60
N ALA A 398 -25.84 23.27 -3.79
CA ALA A 398 -27.25 23.39 -4.12
C ALA A 398 -28.03 22.06 -3.96
N ARG A 399 -27.36 20.99 -3.51
CA ARG A 399 -27.96 19.67 -3.26
C ARG A 399 -28.19 19.49 -1.75
N ASP A 400 -29.34 18.92 -1.38
CA ASP A 400 -29.60 18.49 0.00
C ASP A 400 -28.75 17.28 0.42
N GLY A 401 -28.78 16.93 1.71
CA GLY A 401 -28.01 15.83 2.28
C GLY A 401 -26.58 16.20 2.69
N TYR A 402 -25.73 15.19 2.89
CA TYR A 402 -24.32 15.33 3.26
C TYR A 402 -23.41 14.88 2.12
N TRP A 403 -22.28 15.56 1.94
CA TRP A 403 -21.42 15.35 0.76
C TRP A 403 -19.94 15.34 1.10
N VAL A 404 -19.21 14.48 0.40
CA VAL A 404 -17.75 14.56 0.21
C VAL A 404 -17.50 15.05 -1.22
N TRP A 405 -16.77 16.15 -1.40
CA TRP A 405 -16.40 16.69 -2.71
C TRP A 405 -14.89 16.65 -2.91
N VAL A 406 -14.43 15.87 -3.89
CA VAL A 406 -13.01 15.75 -4.25
C VAL A 406 -12.71 16.71 -5.40
N THR A 407 -12.07 17.85 -5.12
CA THR A 407 -11.77 18.87 -6.15
C THR A 407 -10.54 19.73 -5.82
N ASP A 408 -9.80 20.12 -6.86
CA ASP A 408 -8.70 21.08 -6.77
C ASP A 408 -9.15 22.54 -6.97
N ARG A 409 -10.44 22.80 -7.21
CA ARG A 409 -11.00 24.15 -7.40
C ARG A 409 -11.16 24.90 -6.09
N VAL A 410 -10.91 26.21 -6.06
CA VAL A 410 -11.29 27.05 -4.92
C VAL A 410 -12.82 27.06 -4.80
N VAL A 411 -13.33 26.54 -3.69
CA VAL A 411 -14.77 26.44 -3.40
C VAL A 411 -15.01 26.68 -1.92
N GLU A 412 -16.01 27.51 -1.60
CA GLU A 412 -16.47 27.71 -0.23
C GLU A 412 -17.25 26.48 0.25
N PRO A 413 -16.85 25.81 1.35
CA PRO A 413 -17.57 24.65 1.87
C PRO A 413 -18.93 25.05 2.48
N ALA A 414 -20.01 24.41 2.03
CA ALA A 414 -21.32 24.55 2.66
C ALA A 414 -21.43 23.69 3.94
N GLU A 415 -22.41 23.99 4.81
CA GLU A 415 -22.56 23.42 6.16
C GLU A 415 -22.63 21.89 6.26
N ARG A 416 -22.85 21.19 5.14
CA ARG A 416 -22.95 19.72 5.05
C ARG A 416 -21.94 19.10 4.06
N VAL A 417 -20.94 19.87 3.62
CA VAL A 417 -19.95 19.46 2.62
C VAL A 417 -18.56 19.38 3.25
N VAL A 418 -17.91 18.22 3.14
CA VAL A 418 -16.46 18.09 3.31
C VAL A 418 -15.81 18.19 1.94
N VAL A 419 -14.83 19.08 1.80
CA VAL A 419 -14.05 19.21 0.57
C VAL A 419 -12.69 18.55 0.79
N VAL A 420 -12.29 17.67 -0.13
CA VAL A 420 -11.02 16.94 -0.13
C VAL A 420 -10.14 17.49 -1.23
N ARG A 421 -8.86 17.70 -0.94
CA ARG A 421 -7.88 18.40 -1.79
C ARG A 421 -6.75 17.47 -2.27
N PRO A 422 -6.97 16.65 -3.32
CA PRO A 422 -5.89 15.84 -3.85
C PRO A 422 -4.73 16.68 -4.40
N PRO A 423 -3.49 16.15 -4.39
CA PRO A 423 -2.30 16.82 -4.94
C PRO A 423 -2.31 16.75 -6.49
N GLY A 424 -3.24 17.48 -7.11
CA GLY A 424 -3.50 17.49 -8.55
C GLY A 424 -2.66 18.49 -9.37
N LEU A 425 -2.06 19.48 -8.73
CA LEU A 425 -1.48 20.64 -9.42
C LEU A 425 0.05 20.62 -9.39
N VAL A 426 0.67 21.01 -10.50
CA VAL A 426 2.11 21.17 -10.67
C VAL A 426 2.41 22.60 -11.07
N VAL A 427 3.29 23.25 -10.33
CA VAL A 427 3.66 24.67 -10.54
C VAL A 427 5.04 24.73 -11.19
N GLY A 428 5.08 24.90 -12.51
CA GLY A 428 6.34 25.07 -13.23
C GLY A 428 6.83 26.51 -13.14
N VAL A 429 8.10 26.71 -12.80
CA VAL A 429 8.70 28.03 -12.49
C VAL A 429 9.99 28.23 -13.26
N GLY A 430 10.10 29.40 -13.91
CA GLY A 430 11.36 29.95 -14.41
C GLY A 430 11.68 31.26 -13.70
N GLY A 431 12.97 31.61 -13.57
CA GLY A 431 13.36 32.87 -12.92
C GLY A 431 14.77 33.34 -13.26
N SER A 432 14.98 34.66 -13.20
CA SER A 432 16.30 35.30 -13.24
C SER A 432 17.12 34.98 -11.99
N ARG A 433 18.45 35.15 -12.05
CA ARG A 433 19.32 34.92 -10.88
C ARG A 433 19.01 35.96 -9.79
N GLY A 434 18.86 35.51 -8.54
CA GLY A 434 18.59 36.37 -7.39
C GLY A 434 17.13 36.81 -7.27
N VAL A 435 16.18 36.10 -7.88
CA VAL A 435 14.74 36.38 -7.71
C VAL A 435 14.30 36.23 -6.25
N ALA A 436 13.44 37.12 -5.76
CA ALA A 436 12.99 37.12 -4.38
C ALA A 436 11.96 36.00 -4.10
N VAL A 437 12.05 35.38 -2.91
CA VAL A 437 11.12 34.30 -2.48
C VAL A 437 9.67 34.75 -2.56
N GLU A 438 9.36 35.94 -2.02
CA GLU A 438 7.99 36.46 -1.98
C GLU A 438 7.50 36.93 -3.37
N GLU A 439 8.39 37.20 -4.33
CA GLU A 439 8.00 37.42 -5.73
C GLU A 439 7.56 36.11 -6.39
N VAL A 440 8.29 35.00 -6.14
CA VAL A 440 7.90 33.67 -6.63
C VAL A 440 6.59 33.24 -5.97
N VAL A 441 6.50 33.25 -4.63
CA VAL A 441 5.30 32.84 -3.89
C VAL A 441 4.08 33.71 -4.25
N GLY A 442 4.27 35.04 -4.36
CA GLY A 442 3.21 35.96 -4.79
C GLY A 442 2.72 35.69 -6.21
N LEU A 443 3.63 35.43 -7.16
CA LEU A 443 3.28 35.09 -8.54
C LEU A 443 2.58 33.72 -8.64
N VAL A 444 3.01 32.71 -7.86
CA VAL A 444 2.34 31.40 -7.76
C VAL A 444 0.91 31.56 -7.24
N ARG A 445 0.72 32.30 -6.14
CA ARG A 445 -0.62 32.57 -5.56
C ARG A 445 -1.53 33.32 -6.52
N ALA A 446 -1.00 34.32 -7.22
CA ALA A 446 -1.74 35.05 -8.25
C ALA A 446 -2.13 34.15 -9.44
N ALA A 447 -1.28 33.19 -9.83
CA ALA A 447 -1.59 32.22 -10.87
C ALA A 447 -2.67 31.22 -10.42
N LEU A 448 -2.55 30.62 -9.23
CA LEU A 448 -3.53 29.70 -8.66
C LEU A 448 -4.92 30.34 -8.54
N ALA A 449 -4.98 31.56 -7.98
CA ALA A 449 -6.22 32.33 -7.88
C ALA A 449 -6.83 32.65 -9.26
N ALA A 450 -6.01 33.03 -10.25
CA ALA A 450 -6.48 33.28 -11.62
C ALA A 450 -6.93 32.01 -12.36
N GLY A 451 -6.46 30.82 -11.96
CA GLY A 451 -6.95 29.53 -12.44
C GLY A 451 -8.15 28.98 -11.65
N GLY A 452 -8.57 29.65 -10.58
CA GLY A 452 -9.63 29.18 -9.69
C GLY A 452 -9.28 27.89 -8.95
N VAL A 453 -7.99 27.62 -8.69
CA VAL A 453 -7.49 26.37 -8.09
C VAL A 453 -6.76 26.58 -6.76
N ALA A 454 -6.85 25.60 -5.86
CA ALA A 454 -6.48 25.70 -4.46
C ALA A 454 -4.99 25.42 -4.22
N GLU A 455 -4.36 26.23 -3.34
CA GLU A 455 -2.96 26.05 -2.93
C GLU A 455 -2.71 24.67 -2.26
N GLY A 456 -3.68 24.17 -1.48
CA GLY A 456 -3.63 22.85 -0.86
C GLY A 456 -3.66 21.66 -1.84
N SER A 457 -3.89 21.90 -3.14
CA SER A 457 -3.81 20.89 -4.20
C SER A 457 -2.49 20.93 -4.98
N VAL A 458 -1.54 21.80 -4.63
CA VAL A 458 -0.19 21.81 -5.22
C VAL A 458 0.61 20.60 -4.72
N TRP A 459 1.06 19.78 -5.66
CA TRP A 459 1.85 18.56 -5.40
C TRP A 459 3.35 18.83 -5.36
N ARG A 460 3.83 19.72 -6.25
CA ARG A 460 5.25 20.01 -6.47
C ARG A 460 5.45 21.28 -7.28
N MET A 461 6.61 21.89 -7.11
CA MET A 461 7.16 22.85 -8.06
C MET A 461 8.11 22.16 -9.02
N ALA A 462 8.25 22.70 -10.24
CA ALA A 462 9.14 22.15 -11.27
C ALA A 462 9.96 23.25 -11.95
N THR A 463 11.22 22.99 -12.28
CA THR A 463 12.07 23.95 -13.03
C THR A 463 13.13 23.25 -13.90
N VAL A 464 14.04 24.01 -14.51
CA VAL A 464 15.19 23.50 -15.27
C VAL A 464 16.38 23.24 -14.34
N ASP A 465 17.24 22.26 -14.64
CA ASP A 465 18.40 21.91 -13.78
C ASP A 465 19.33 23.11 -13.50
N ALA A 466 19.49 24.02 -14.47
CA ALA A 466 20.21 25.29 -14.32
C ALA A 466 19.59 26.27 -13.29
N LYS A 467 18.48 25.89 -12.64
CA LYS A 467 17.76 26.60 -11.59
C LYS A 467 17.55 25.76 -10.32
N ALA A 468 18.09 24.54 -10.25
CA ALA A 468 17.97 23.64 -9.09
C ALA A 468 18.46 24.27 -7.76
N GLN A 469 19.43 25.19 -7.83
CA GLN A 469 20.02 25.88 -6.67
C GLN A 469 19.66 27.38 -6.63
N GLU A 470 18.61 27.81 -7.34
CA GLU A 470 18.15 29.19 -7.29
C GLU A 470 17.40 29.45 -5.97
N ALA A 471 18.07 30.11 -5.02
CA ALA A 471 17.58 30.28 -3.64
C ALA A 471 16.13 30.79 -3.55
N GLY A 472 15.72 31.71 -4.44
CA GLY A 472 14.35 32.22 -4.52
C GLY A 472 13.30 31.14 -4.85
N ILE A 473 13.63 30.19 -5.71
CA ILE A 473 12.74 29.09 -6.13
C ILE A 473 12.76 27.97 -5.07
N VAL A 474 13.94 27.61 -4.56
CA VAL A 474 14.11 26.57 -3.53
C VAL A 474 13.38 26.96 -2.24
N ALA A 475 13.55 28.20 -1.77
CA ALA A 475 12.85 28.68 -0.57
C ALA A 475 11.34 28.92 -0.80
N ALA A 476 10.90 29.19 -2.04
CA ALA A 476 9.48 29.25 -2.37
C ALA A 476 8.82 27.86 -2.31
N ALA A 477 9.49 26.81 -2.80
CA ALA A 477 9.03 25.42 -2.68
C ALA A 477 8.93 25.01 -1.20
N ALA A 478 9.96 25.30 -0.40
CA ALA A 478 9.94 25.07 1.05
C ALA A 478 8.83 25.86 1.76
N ARG A 479 8.57 27.12 1.38
CA ARG A 479 7.49 27.95 1.94
C ARG A 479 6.09 27.43 1.60
N LEU A 480 5.92 26.83 0.44
CA LEU A 480 4.68 26.17 0.02
C LEU A 480 4.55 24.72 0.54
N GLY A 481 5.58 24.18 1.20
CA GLY A 481 5.58 22.83 1.76
C GLY A 481 5.70 21.71 0.72
N VAL A 482 6.12 22.01 -0.51
CA VAL A 482 6.11 21.07 -1.64
C VAL A 482 7.52 20.79 -2.18
N PRO A 483 7.82 19.59 -2.69
CA PRO A 483 9.11 19.29 -3.29
C PRO A 483 9.31 20.08 -4.59
N LEU A 484 10.56 20.47 -4.84
CA LEU A 484 11.03 20.98 -6.13
C LEU A 484 11.61 19.82 -6.94
N VAL A 485 11.16 19.65 -8.19
CA VAL A 485 11.79 18.74 -9.17
C VAL A 485 12.44 19.55 -10.30
N THR A 486 13.45 18.99 -10.95
CA THR A 486 14.14 19.64 -12.07
C THR A 486 14.27 18.72 -13.27
N PHE A 487 14.47 19.33 -14.44
CA PHE A 487 14.64 18.63 -15.70
C PHE A 487 15.75 19.25 -16.55
N GLY A 488 16.42 18.41 -17.34
CA GLY A 488 17.36 18.84 -18.37
C GLY A 488 16.67 19.70 -19.43
N ALA A 489 17.38 20.72 -19.93
CA ALA A 489 16.81 21.66 -20.89
C ALA A 489 16.37 21.01 -22.21
N GLU A 490 17.02 19.94 -22.63
CA GLU A 490 16.65 19.12 -23.79
C GLU A 490 15.27 18.46 -23.59
N ALA A 491 15.04 17.81 -22.44
CA ALA A 491 13.74 17.24 -22.09
C ALA A 491 12.63 18.32 -22.04
N LEU A 492 12.95 19.52 -21.55
CA LEU A 492 12.04 20.67 -21.58
C LEU A 492 11.86 21.28 -22.98
N ALA A 493 12.78 21.05 -23.92
CA ALA A 493 12.67 21.53 -25.30
C ALA A 493 11.82 20.59 -26.18
N GLY A 494 11.72 19.32 -25.82
CA GLY A 494 10.79 18.36 -26.43
C GLY A 494 9.31 18.56 -26.06
N VAL A 495 8.98 19.40 -25.08
CA VAL A 495 7.60 19.67 -24.66
C VAL A 495 6.96 20.76 -25.51
N SER A 496 5.84 20.44 -26.16
CA SER A 496 5.00 21.44 -26.82
C SER A 496 4.35 22.37 -25.80
N VAL A 497 4.44 23.68 -26.02
CA VAL A 497 4.00 24.73 -25.09
C VAL A 497 3.28 25.86 -25.83
N PRO A 498 2.23 26.48 -25.26
CA PRO A 498 1.47 27.53 -25.95
C PRO A 498 2.24 28.85 -26.06
N ASN A 499 3.11 29.18 -25.09
CA ASN A 499 3.89 30.41 -25.10
C ASN A 499 5.41 30.14 -25.18
N PRO A 500 5.97 29.74 -26.33
CA PRO A 500 7.43 29.71 -26.51
C PRO A 500 8.02 31.13 -26.39
N SER A 501 9.30 31.24 -26.03
CA SER A 501 9.97 32.54 -25.84
C SER A 501 11.48 32.48 -25.97
N ALA A 502 12.07 33.46 -26.67
CA ALA A 502 13.50 33.49 -26.98
C ALA A 502 14.43 33.79 -25.78
N ALA A 503 13.89 34.21 -24.63
CA ALA A 503 14.67 34.49 -23.43
C ALA A 503 15.21 33.21 -22.73
N PRO A 504 14.37 32.24 -22.31
CA PRO A 504 14.86 30.96 -21.82
C PRO A 504 15.62 30.18 -22.89
N LEU A 505 15.24 30.29 -24.17
CA LEU A 505 15.93 29.60 -25.27
C LEU A 505 17.41 30.00 -25.36
N ARG A 506 17.73 31.31 -25.24
CA ARG A 506 19.12 31.79 -25.19
C ARG A 506 19.82 31.54 -23.85
N ALA A 507 19.08 31.46 -22.75
CA ALA A 507 19.66 31.40 -21.41
C ALA A 507 19.94 29.97 -20.92
N VAL A 508 19.12 29.00 -21.34
CA VAL A 508 19.18 27.59 -20.90
C VAL A 508 18.89 26.56 -22.00
N GLY A 509 18.48 26.97 -23.21
CA GLY A 509 18.27 26.04 -24.34
C GLY A 509 16.85 25.51 -24.55
N THR A 510 15.85 25.91 -23.74
CA THR A 510 14.43 25.54 -23.91
C THR A 510 13.54 26.75 -24.23
N PRO A 511 12.53 26.63 -25.13
CA PRO A 511 11.61 27.72 -25.45
C PRO A 511 10.72 28.19 -24.27
N SER A 512 10.45 27.35 -23.27
CA SER A 512 9.70 27.76 -22.07
C SER A 512 10.13 26.90 -20.88
N VAL A 513 10.59 27.51 -19.78
CA VAL A 513 10.88 26.76 -18.55
C VAL A 513 9.60 26.47 -17.78
N ALA A 514 8.74 27.48 -17.58
CA ALA A 514 7.57 27.37 -16.72
C ALA A 514 6.54 26.36 -17.26
N GLU A 515 6.12 26.47 -18.52
CA GLU A 515 5.08 25.59 -19.08
C GLU A 515 5.59 24.18 -19.32
N ALA A 516 6.81 24.04 -19.87
CA ALA A 516 7.39 22.73 -20.12
C ALA A 516 7.64 21.96 -18.82
N ALA A 517 8.17 22.61 -17.78
CA ALA A 517 8.41 21.95 -16.50
C ALA A 517 7.09 21.62 -15.77
N ALA A 518 6.06 22.48 -15.90
CA ALA A 518 4.73 22.18 -15.37
C ALA A 518 4.13 20.92 -16.02
N LEU A 519 4.12 20.86 -17.35
CA LEU A 519 3.60 19.73 -18.12
C LEU A 519 4.42 18.45 -17.89
N LEU A 520 5.74 18.53 -17.95
CA LEU A 520 6.62 17.35 -17.80
C LEU A 520 6.55 16.74 -16.39
N ALA A 521 6.42 17.56 -15.33
CA ALA A 521 6.18 17.06 -13.97
C ALA A 521 4.71 16.68 -13.69
N ALA A 522 3.75 17.09 -14.53
CA ALA A 522 2.38 16.60 -14.50
C ALA A 522 2.22 15.23 -15.20
N GLY A 523 3.16 14.85 -16.07
CA GLY A 523 3.25 13.54 -16.71
C GLY A 523 2.39 13.39 -17.96
N SER A 524 2.24 12.15 -18.43
CA SER A 524 1.47 11.81 -19.63
C SER A 524 0.00 12.25 -19.51
N GLY A 525 -0.43 13.13 -20.43
CA GLY A 525 -1.76 13.72 -20.41
C GLY A 525 -1.98 14.79 -19.34
N GLY A 526 -0.93 15.36 -18.76
CA GLY A 526 -1.03 16.59 -17.97
C GLY A 526 -1.47 17.79 -18.84
N GLU A 527 -2.28 18.69 -18.27
CA GLU A 527 -2.96 19.76 -19.02
C GLU A 527 -2.76 21.12 -18.31
N LEU A 528 -2.48 22.20 -19.06
CA LEU A 528 -2.31 23.54 -18.47
C LEU A 528 -3.65 24.10 -17.98
N VAL A 529 -3.72 24.43 -16.69
CA VAL A 529 -4.82 25.18 -16.07
C VAL A 529 -4.55 26.68 -16.15
N VAL A 530 -3.27 27.07 -16.09
CA VAL A 530 -2.82 28.45 -16.16
C VAL A 530 -1.56 28.53 -17.01
N GLU A 531 -1.67 29.14 -18.19
CA GLU A 531 -0.56 29.47 -19.06
C GLU A 531 0.44 30.44 -18.41
N LYS A 532 1.61 30.62 -19.03
CA LYS A 532 2.74 31.39 -18.50
C LYS A 532 2.35 32.81 -18.04
N ARG A 533 2.23 33.00 -16.73
CA ARG A 533 2.23 34.31 -16.05
C ARG A 533 3.67 34.77 -15.82
N LYS A 534 3.88 36.08 -15.70
CA LYS A 534 5.21 36.71 -15.56
C LYS A 534 5.19 37.85 -14.54
N SER A 535 6.22 37.95 -13.70
CA SER A 535 6.55 39.12 -12.87
C SER A 535 7.84 39.81 -13.38
N ALA A 536 8.56 40.56 -12.54
CA ALA A 536 9.77 41.26 -12.96
C ALA A 536 10.90 40.27 -13.26
N MET A 537 11.08 39.29 -12.37
CA MET A 537 12.17 38.31 -12.41
C MET A 537 11.71 36.85 -12.48
N ALA A 538 10.42 36.53 -12.32
CA ALA A 538 9.91 35.15 -12.46
C ALA A 538 8.85 34.98 -13.56
N THR A 539 8.62 33.73 -13.91
CA THR A 539 7.52 33.24 -14.74
C THR A 539 6.98 31.95 -14.13
N VAL A 540 5.66 31.77 -14.08
CA VAL A 540 5.03 30.53 -13.59
C VAL A 540 3.94 30.04 -14.55
N ALA A 541 3.71 28.73 -14.56
CA ALA A 541 2.56 28.10 -15.19
C ALA A 541 2.03 27.00 -14.25
N VAL A 542 0.74 26.69 -14.34
CA VAL A 542 0.10 25.64 -13.52
C VAL A 542 -0.48 24.58 -14.43
N ALA A 543 -0.03 23.34 -14.28
CA ALA A 543 -0.59 22.17 -14.94
C ALA A 543 -1.34 21.28 -13.94
N ARG A 544 -2.42 20.66 -14.39
CA ARG A 544 -3.12 19.58 -13.69
C ARG A 544 -2.55 18.25 -14.17
N ARG A 545 -2.13 17.40 -13.25
CA ARG A 545 -1.75 16.00 -13.54
C ARG A 545 -3.01 15.14 -13.66
N ARG A 546 -2.93 14.04 -14.41
CA ARG A 546 -3.95 12.98 -14.32
C ARG A 546 -3.78 12.23 -12.99
N PRO A 547 -4.87 11.87 -12.29
CA PRO A 547 -4.78 10.99 -11.14
C PRO A 547 -4.23 9.63 -11.58
N ARG A 548 -3.29 9.08 -10.80
CA ARG A 548 -2.87 7.68 -10.91
C ARG A 548 -3.64 6.91 -9.85
N GLY A 549 -4.39 5.88 -10.25
CA GLY A 549 -4.87 4.88 -9.29
C GLY A 549 -3.75 3.92 -8.91
N ARG A 550 -4.05 2.99 -8.01
CA ARG A 550 -3.02 2.15 -7.36
C ARG A 550 -3.46 0.70 -7.27
N LEU A 551 -2.63 -0.21 -7.77
CA LEU A 551 -2.84 -1.65 -7.77
C LEU A 551 -1.89 -2.33 -6.78
N ALA A 552 -2.41 -2.72 -5.63
CA ALA A 552 -1.72 -3.64 -4.72
C ALA A 552 -1.99 -5.08 -5.19
N VAL A 553 -0.95 -5.86 -5.47
CA VAL A 553 -1.09 -7.31 -5.74
C VAL A 553 -0.71 -8.07 -4.47
N VAL A 554 -1.66 -8.81 -3.90
CA VAL A 554 -1.62 -9.24 -2.50
C VAL A 554 -1.60 -10.76 -2.35
N GLY A 555 -0.49 -11.28 -1.85
CA GLY A 555 -0.38 -12.65 -1.34
C GLY A 555 -1.02 -12.76 0.04
N LEU A 556 -2.04 -13.60 0.18
CA LEU A 556 -2.79 -13.81 1.42
C LEU A 556 -2.14 -14.82 2.39
N GLY A 557 -1.07 -15.51 1.97
CA GLY A 557 -0.56 -16.68 2.69
C GLY A 557 -1.37 -17.96 2.41
N PRO A 558 -1.09 -19.08 3.10
CA PRO A 558 -1.65 -20.38 2.75
C PRO A 558 -3.13 -20.53 3.13
N GLY A 559 -3.60 -19.83 4.18
CA GLY A 559 -5.00 -19.80 4.62
C GLY A 559 -5.17 -19.45 6.10
N ALA A 560 -4.18 -19.76 6.95
CA ALA A 560 -4.21 -19.38 8.35
C ALA A 560 -4.06 -17.86 8.55
N ARG A 561 -4.82 -17.32 9.50
CA ARG A 561 -4.99 -15.86 9.69
C ARG A 561 -3.79 -15.16 10.34
N ASP A 562 -2.98 -15.90 11.08
CA ASP A 562 -1.69 -15.48 11.65
C ASP A 562 -0.56 -15.43 10.60
N LEU A 563 -0.70 -16.18 9.50
CA LEU A 563 0.23 -16.16 8.35
C LEU A 563 -0.13 -15.08 7.30
N LEU A 564 -1.24 -14.35 7.48
CA LEU A 564 -1.58 -13.17 6.68
C LEU A 564 -0.70 -11.98 7.11
N THR A 565 0.07 -11.40 6.19
CA THR A 565 1.02 -10.35 6.59
C THR A 565 0.32 -9.05 7.04
N PRO A 566 0.91 -8.29 7.99
CA PRO A 566 0.39 -6.97 8.37
C PRO A 566 0.31 -6.00 7.18
N ARG A 567 1.19 -6.17 6.17
CA ARG A 567 1.14 -5.40 4.92
C ARG A 567 -0.09 -5.76 4.09
N ALA A 568 -0.42 -7.05 3.94
CA ALA A 568 -1.65 -7.48 3.26
C ALA A 568 -2.90 -6.90 3.97
N THR A 569 -2.94 -6.97 5.30
CA THR A 569 -4.04 -6.38 6.09
C THR A 569 -4.19 -4.87 5.88
N ALA A 570 -3.08 -4.13 5.85
CA ALA A 570 -3.09 -2.68 5.62
C ALA A 570 -3.56 -2.29 4.22
N GLU A 571 -3.20 -3.08 3.20
CA GLU A 571 -3.57 -2.80 1.80
C GLU A 571 -5.01 -3.22 1.49
N LEU A 572 -5.53 -4.31 2.08
CA LEU A 572 -6.94 -4.68 2.02
C LEU A 572 -7.85 -3.58 2.60
N ARG A 573 -7.42 -2.93 3.70
CA ARG A 573 -8.15 -1.80 4.31
C ARG A 573 -8.02 -0.49 3.52
N ARG A 574 -6.98 -0.34 2.69
CA ARG A 574 -6.83 0.79 1.75
C ARG A 574 -7.68 0.60 0.48
N ALA A 575 -8.03 -0.63 0.13
CA ALA A 575 -8.68 -0.99 -1.12
C ALA A 575 -10.13 -0.51 -1.20
N SER A 576 -10.36 0.53 -2.02
CA SER A 576 -11.70 0.94 -2.48
C SER A 576 -12.35 -0.12 -3.37
N VAL A 577 -11.54 -0.92 -4.06
CA VAL A 577 -11.96 -2.05 -4.92
C VAL A 577 -11.09 -3.27 -4.62
N VAL A 578 -11.71 -4.43 -4.40
CA VAL A 578 -11.03 -5.72 -4.24
C VAL A 578 -11.38 -6.61 -5.43
N VAL A 579 -10.36 -7.16 -6.09
CA VAL A 579 -10.52 -8.06 -7.24
C VAL A 579 -9.95 -9.42 -6.87
N GLY A 580 -10.71 -10.49 -7.05
CA GLY A 580 -10.29 -11.81 -6.58
C GLY A 580 -11.18 -12.96 -7.00
N LEU A 581 -10.73 -14.15 -6.64
CA LEU A 581 -11.53 -15.38 -6.67
C LEU A 581 -12.41 -15.41 -5.40
N ASP A 582 -13.66 -15.82 -5.55
CA ASP A 582 -14.68 -15.94 -4.48
C ASP A 582 -14.15 -16.55 -3.16
N GLN A 583 -13.48 -17.69 -3.23
CA GLN A 583 -12.94 -18.41 -2.08
C GLN A 583 -11.80 -17.66 -1.36
N TYR A 584 -11.15 -16.69 -2.02
CA TYR A 584 -10.12 -15.83 -1.42
C TYR A 584 -10.74 -14.57 -0.82
N VAL A 585 -11.76 -13.99 -1.46
CA VAL A 585 -12.55 -12.89 -0.87
C VAL A 585 -13.21 -13.34 0.43
N ALA A 586 -13.74 -14.57 0.47
CA ALA A 586 -14.34 -15.14 1.68
C ALA A 586 -13.40 -15.14 2.91
N GLN A 587 -12.09 -15.34 2.70
CA GLN A 587 -11.08 -15.39 3.79
C GLN A 587 -10.73 -14.02 4.38
N ILE A 588 -11.06 -12.92 3.69
CA ILE A 588 -10.70 -11.55 4.08
C ILE A 588 -11.89 -10.61 4.21
N ARG A 589 -13.13 -11.12 4.12
CA ARG A 589 -14.36 -10.31 4.12
C ARG A 589 -14.55 -9.49 5.42
N ASP A 590 -13.94 -9.92 6.53
CA ASP A 590 -13.92 -9.21 7.81
C ASP A 590 -12.86 -8.09 7.90
N LEU A 591 -11.90 -8.05 6.96
CA LEU A 591 -10.88 -7.00 6.85
C LEU A 591 -11.30 -5.85 5.94
N LEU A 592 -12.32 -6.05 5.10
CA LEU A 592 -12.84 -5.03 4.19
C LEU A 592 -13.67 -4.01 4.95
N LEU A 593 -13.45 -2.73 4.65
CA LEU A 593 -14.18 -1.65 5.30
C LEU A 593 -15.54 -1.43 4.60
N PRO A 594 -16.56 -0.91 5.32
CA PRO A 594 -17.81 -0.46 4.71
C PRO A 594 -17.57 0.48 3.53
N GLY A 595 -18.08 0.10 2.35
CA GLY A 595 -17.89 0.82 1.08
C GLY A 595 -16.86 0.23 0.11
N THR A 596 -16.10 -0.82 0.49
CA THR A 596 -15.25 -1.55 -0.48
C THR A 596 -16.12 -2.23 -1.54
N ARG A 597 -15.90 -1.88 -2.82
CA ARG A 597 -16.44 -2.62 -3.97
C ARG A 597 -15.70 -3.95 -4.08
N VAL A 598 -16.42 -5.04 -4.36
CA VAL A 598 -15.81 -6.36 -4.56
C VAL A 598 -16.17 -6.85 -5.97
N LEU A 599 -15.15 -7.24 -6.73
CA LEU A 599 -15.25 -7.79 -8.07
C LEU A 599 -14.75 -9.24 -8.02
N GLU A 600 -15.69 -10.17 -7.85
CA GLU A 600 -15.43 -11.61 -7.75
C GLU A 600 -15.47 -12.24 -9.16
N SER A 601 -14.53 -13.13 -9.49
CA SER A 601 -14.58 -13.94 -10.72
C SER A 601 -14.60 -15.43 -10.41
N GLY A 602 -14.99 -16.24 -11.39
CA GLY A 602 -14.82 -17.69 -11.35
C GLY A 602 -13.37 -18.15 -11.58
N LEU A 603 -13.16 -19.46 -11.49
CA LEU A 603 -11.91 -20.14 -11.84
C LEU A 603 -11.58 -19.98 -13.34
N GLY A 604 -10.28 -20.00 -13.68
CA GLY A 604 -9.78 -19.86 -15.06
C GLY A 604 -9.70 -18.42 -15.58
N ALA A 605 -10.51 -17.50 -15.05
CA ALA A 605 -10.50 -16.08 -15.41
C ALA A 605 -9.32 -15.30 -14.75
N GLU A 606 -8.07 -15.69 -15.03
CA GLU A 606 -6.88 -15.03 -14.48
C GLU A 606 -6.50 -13.76 -15.25
N GLU A 607 -6.41 -13.84 -16.59
CA GLU A 607 -6.16 -12.67 -17.45
C GLU A 607 -7.26 -11.60 -17.27
N GLU A 608 -8.52 -12.02 -17.19
CA GLU A 608 -9.66 -11.11 -16.98
C GLU A 608 -9.61 -10.41 -15.61
N ARG A 609 -9.23 -11.12 -14.53
CA ARG A 609 -9.01 -10.50 -13.20
C ARG A 609 -7.86 -9.50 -13.23
N ALA A 610 -6.76 -9.82 -13.90
CA ALA A 610 -5.62 -8.91 -14.05
C ALA A 610 -6.05 -7.64 -14.81
N ARG A 611 -6.70 -7.80 -15.96
CA ARG A 611 -7.21 -6.71 -16.80
C ARG A 611 -8.23 -5.84 -16.06
N THR A 612 -9.16 -6.44 -15.33
CA THR A 612 -10.16 -5.71 -14.52
C THR A 612 -9.52 -4.92 -13.39
N ALA A 613 -8.56 -5.51 -12.68
CA ALA A 613 -7.85 -4.82 -11.59
C ALA A 613 -6.97 -3.66 -12.11
N VAL A 614 -6.33 -3.83 -13.26
CA VAL A 614 -5.58 -2.77 -13.94
C VAL A 614 -6.53 -1.69 -14.47
N ALA A 615 -7.69 -2.04 -15.03
CA ALA A 615 -8.69 -1.09 -15.52
C ALA A 615 -9.28 -0.22 -14.40
N GLU A 616 -9.61 -0.81 -13.24
CA GLU A 616 -10.05 -0.07 -12.04
C GLU A 616 -8.94 0.86 -11.50
N ALA A 617 -7.67 0.44 -11.55
CA ALA A 617 -6.54 1.30 -11.19
C ALA A 617 -6.33 2.43 -12.23
N ARG A 618 -6.50 2.16 -13.53
CA ARG A 618 -6.49 3.19 -14.60
C ARG A 618 -7.65 4.17 -14.46
N ALA A 619 -8.80 3.73 -13.95
CA ALA A 619 -9.93 4.57 -13.57
C ALA A 619 -9.69 5.40 -12.30
N GLY A 620 -8.51 5.30 -11.66
CA GLY A 620 -8.09 6.13 -10.53
C GLY A 620 -8.33 5.51 -9.15
N HIS A 621 -8.83 4.28 -9.04
CA HIS A 621 -9.17 3.66 -7.76
C HIS A 621 -7.94 3.13 -6.99
N ALA A 622 -8.12 2.93 -5.68
CA ALA A 622 -7.24 2.08 -4.88
C ALA A 622 -7.75 0.63 -4.96
N VAL A 623 -6.96 -0.25 -5.58
CA VAL A 623 -7.33 -1.63 -5.92
C VAL A 623 -6.43 -2.63 -5.18
N ALA A 624 -7.00 -3.69 -4.63
CA ALA A 624 -6.27 -4.88 -4.18
C ALA A 624 -6.66 -6.10 -5.02
N LEU A 625 -5.70 -6.65 -5.77
CA LEU A 625 -5.82 -7.90 -6.51
C LEU A 625 -5.25 -9.04 -5.67
N ILE A 626 -6.13 -9.93 -5.18
CA ILE A 626 -5.79 -10.91 -4.14
C ILE A 626 -5.51 -12.32 -4.71
N GLY A 627 -4.57 -13.04 -4.09
CA GLY A 627 -4.26 -14.43 -4.38
C GLY A 627 -3.75 -15.20 -3.16
N SER A 628 -3.94 -16.51 -3.15
CA SER A 628 -3.38 -17.42 -2.13
C SER A 628 -1.85 -17.49 -2.19
N GLY A 629 -1.21 -17.77 -1.05
CA GLY A 629 0.23 -17.94 -0.95
C GLY A 629 0.97 -16.61 -1.11
N ASP A 630 1.96 -16.59 -1.99
CA ASP A 630 2.60 -15.36 -2.46
C ASP A 630 2.11 -15.00 -3.87
N ALA A 631 1.82 -13.72 -4.12
CA ALA A 631 1.29 -13.27 -5.40
C ALA A 631 2.25 -13.45 -6.60
N GLY A 632 3.56 -13.58 -6.36
CA GLY A 632 4.57 -13.86 -7.38
C GLY A 632 4.76 -15.36 -7.70
N VAL A 633 4.23 -16.27 -6.88
CA VAL A 633 4.45 -17.72 -7.03
C VAL A 633 3.23 -18.39 -7.65
N TYR A 634 3.24 -18.51 -8.99
CA TYR A 634 2.14 -19.08 -9.79
C TYR A 634 0.77 -18.40 -9.53
N ALA A 635 0.80 -17.07 -9.38
CA ALA A 635 -0.35 -16.27 -8.98
C ALA A 635 -0.36 -14.90 -9.67
N MET A 636 -1.26 -14.02 -9.23
CA MET A 636 -1.74 -12.85 -9.97
C MET A 636 -0.70 -11.78 -10.34
N ALA A 637 0.51 -11.75 -9.76
CA ALA A 637 1.48 -10.69 -10.07
C ALA A 637 1.98 -10.74 -11.52
N SER A 638 2.18 -11.93 -12.09
CA SER A 638 2.66 -12.05 -13.47
C SER A 638 1.67 -11.51 -14.51
N PRO A 639 0.38 -11.91 -14.53
CA PRO A 639 -0.58 -11.34 -15.49
C PRO A 639 -0.90 -9.87 -15.18
N ALA A 640 -0.93 -9.45 -13.92
CA ALA A 640 -1.16 -8.04 -13.56
C ALA A 640 -0.04 -7.10 -14.05
N LEU A 641 1.22 -7.52 -13.94
CA LEU A 641 2.37 -6.75 -14.43
C LEU A 641 2.52 -6.78 -15.96
N ALA A 642 1.90 -7.74 -16.65
CA ALA A 642 1.85 -7.78 -18.12
C ALA A 642 0.79 -6.84 -18.72
N GLU A 643 -0.30 -6.58 -18.00
CA GLU A 643 -1.40 -5.66 -18.40
C GLU A 643 -1.18 -4.21 -17.93
N ALA A 644 -0.38 -4.00 -16.87
CA ALA A 644 -0.04 -2.69 -16.32
C ALA A 644 0.94 -1.90 -17.21
N ALA A 645 0.85 -0.57 -17.16
CA ALA A 645 1.80 0.35 -17.80
C ALA A 645 2.31 1.37 -16.76
N ASP A 646 3.06 2.36 -17.22
CA ASP A 646 3.58 3.44 -16.37
C ASP A 646 2.50 4.45 -15.95
N ASP A 647 1.22 4.17 -16.19
CA ASP A 647 0.05 5.02 -15.90
C ASP A 647 -0.56 4.80 -14.50
N ILE A 648 -0.25 3.68 -13.84
CA ILE A 648 -0.74 3.34 -12.49
C ILE A 648 0.39 3.11 -11.49
N ASP A 649 0.09 3.18 -10.19
CA ASP A 649 1.04 2.84 -9.13
C ASP A 649 0.90 1.36 -8.75
N VAL A 650 1.89 0.52 -9.02
CA VAL A 650 1.83 -0.93 -8.70
C VAL A 650 2.66 -1.26 -7.45
N VAL A 651 2.12 -2.07 -6.54
CA VAL A 651 2.80 -2.50 -5.30
C VAL A 651 2.63 -4.01 -5.09
N GLY A 652 3.75 -4.74 -5.05
CA GLY A 652 3.78 -6.14 -4.64
C GLY A 652 3.71 -6.27 -3.11
N VAL A 653 2.79 -7.09 -2.62
CA VAL A 653 2.61 -7.38 -1.19
C VAL A 653 2.83 -8.88 -0.95
N PRO A 654 3.95 -9.27 -0.30
CA PRO A 654 4.31 -10.68 -0.19
C PRO A 654 3.44 -11.42 0.83
N GLY A 655 3.31 -12.72 0.61
CA GLY A 655 2.63 -13.67 1.49
C GLY A 655 3.45 -14.94 1.73
N VAL A 656 3.06 -15.75 2.71
CA VAL A 656 3.73 -17.04 2.97
C VAL A 656 3.34 -18.03 1.87
N THR A 657 4.26 -18.34 0.96
CA THR A 657 3.97 -19.26 -0.15
C THR A 657 3.80 -20.72 0.33
N ALA A 658 3.02 -21.50 -0.42
CA ALA A 658 2.57 -22.83 0.00
C ALA A 658 3.73 -23.83 0.21
N ALA A 659 4.84 -23.71 -0.52
CA ALA A 659 6.04 -24.51 -0.28
C ALA A 659 6.68 -24.26 1.09
N LEU A 660 6.69 -23.03 1.59
CA LEU A 660 7.25 -22.70 2.91
C LEU A 660 6.30 -23.15 4.04
N ALA A 661 4.99 -23.01 3.84
CA ALA A 661 3.99 -23.56 4.76
C ALA A 661 4.12 -25.09 4.85
N ALA A 662 4.13 -25.80 3.72
CA ALA A 662 4.35 -27.25 3.68
C ALA A 662 5.71 -27.67 4.28
N ALA A 663 6.79 -26.93 4.00
CA ALA A 663 8.10 -27.22 4.55
C ALA A 663 8.14 -27.14 6.08
N SER A 664 7.48 -26.15 6.70
CA SER A 664 7.42 -26.01 8.16
C SER A 664 6.68 -27.16 8.85
N LEU A 665 5.70 -27.76 8.16
CA LEU A 665 4.95 -28.92 8.62
C LEU A 665 5.72 -30.23 8.42
N LEU A 666 6.46 -30.35 7.32
CA LEU A 666 7.31 -31.50 7.02
C LEU A 666 8.60 -31.54 7.87
N GLY A 667 9.17 -30.38 8.23
CA GLY A 667 10.40 -30.25 9.01
C GLY A 667 11.37 -29.23 8.43
N ALA A 668 12.39 -29.72 7.72
CA ALA A 668 13.36 -28.90 7.00
C ALA A 668 13.70 -29.47 5.60
N PRO A 669 12.71 -29.80 4.74
CA PRO A 669 12.98 -30.33 3.40
C PRO A 669 13.62 -29.29 2.48
N LEU A 670 13.30 -28.00 2.63
CA LEU A 670 13.90 -26.90 1.87
C LEU A 670 15.17 -26.35 2.57
N GLY A 671 15.89 -27.21 3.29
CA GLY A 671 17.10 -26.87 4.04
C GLY A 671 18.31 -26.52 3.16
N HIS A 672 18.32 -27.03 1.92
CA HIS A 672 19.33 -26.86 0.87
C HIS A 672 18.70 -26.23 -0.39
N ASP A 673 19.49 -26.12 -1.46
CA ASP A 673 19.04 -25.75 -2.80
C ASP A 673 17.81 -26.54 -3.26
N HIS A 674 16.81 -25.81 -3.76
CA HIS A 674 15.51 -26.35 -4.08
C HIS A 674 14.85 -25.55 -5.21
N VAL A 675 13.85 -26.16 -5.85
CA VAL A 675 13.09 -25.56 -6.95
C VAL A 675 11.60 -25.79 -6.76
N SER A 676 10.79 -24.77 -7.08
CA SER A 676 9.34 -24.93 -7.22
C SER A 676 9.01 -25.18 -8.69
N ILE A 677 8.12 -26.13 -8.97
CA ILE A 677 7.64 -26.46 -10.33
C ILE A 677 6.13 -26.61 -10.33
N SER A 678 5.41 -25.82 -11.12
CA SER A 678 3.99 -26.06 -11.40
C SER A 678 3.84 -27.22 -12.40
N LEU A 679 3.00 -28.20 -12.08
CA LEU A 679 2.61 -29.30 -12.99
C LEU A 679 1.33 -28.98 -13.80
N SER A 680 0.85 -27.72 -13.77
CA SER A 680 -0.23 -27.27 -14.63
C SER A 680 0.29 -26.92 -16.02
N ASP A 681 -0.08 -27.73 -17.01
CA ASP A 681 0.26 -27.61 -18.42
C ASP A 681 -0.62 -26.60 -19.21
N LEU A 682 -1.68 -26.07 -18.58
CA LEU A 682 -2.68 -25.17 -19.19
C LEU A 682 -2.09 -24.00 -19.99
N HIS A 683 -1.00 -23.40 -19.51
CA HIS A 683 -0.28 -22.29 -20.17
C HIS A 683 1.23 -22.60 -20.31
N THR A 684 1.63 -23.87 -20.28
CA THR A 684 3.04 -24.29 -20.41
C THR A 684 3.09 -25.71 -20.99
N PRO A 685 3.56 -25.90 -22.24
CA PRO A 685 3.64 -27.23 -22.85
C PRO A 685 4.37 -28.23 -21.97
N TRP A 686 3.87 -29.47 -21.93
CA TRP A 686 4.38 -30.51 -21.02
C TRP A 686 5.89 -30.75 -21.20
N GLU A 687 6.40 -30.64 -22.43
CA GLU A 687 7.81 -30.81 -22.79
C GLU A 687 8.73 -29.76 -22.11
N VAL A 688 8.18 -28.61 -21.73
CA VAL A 688 8.86 -27.58 -20.93
C VAL A 688 8.84 -27.95 -19.45
N ILE A 689 7.77 -28.59 -18.96
CA ILE A 689 7.66 -29.08 -17.58
C ILE A 689 8.59 -30.29 -17.38
N GLU A 690 8.52 -31.30 -18.25
CA GLU A 690 9.40 -32.49 -18.24
C GLU A 690 10.88 -32.10 -18.28
N ARG A 691 11.28 -31.13 -19.14
CA ARG A 691 12.65 -30.61 -19.17
C ARG A 691 13.07 -29.94 -17.85
N ARG A 692 12.16 -29.19 -17.19
CA ARG A 692 12.42 -28.58 -15.86
C ARG A 692 12.57 -29.64 -14.77
N VAL A 693 11.72 -30.68 -14.77
CA VAL A 693 11.79 -31.78 -13.81
C VAL A 693 13.07 -32.60 -13.99
N ARG A 694 13.43 -32.94 -15.24
CA ARG A 694 14.67 -33.66 -15.55
C ARG A 694 15.91 -32.86 -15.13
N ALA A 695 15.99 -31.57 -15.47
CA ALA A 695 17.11 -30.73 -15.03
C ALA A 695 17.22 -30.62 -13.49
N ALA A 696 16.09 -30.61 -12.78
CA ALA A 696 16.07 -30.63 -11.31
C ALA A 696 16.46 -32.01 -10.71
N ALA A 697 16.26 -33.10 -11.46
CA ALA A 697 16.74 -34.44 -11.13
C ALA A 697 18.27 -34.51 -11.30
N GLU A 698 18.77 -34.09 -12.48
CA GLU A 698 20.19 -34.06 -12.86
C GLU A 698 21.04 -33.18 -11.93
N ALA A 699 20.48 -32.06 -11.44
CA ALA A 699 21.14 -31.14 -10.51
C ALA A 699 20.90 -31.45 -9.02
N ASP A 700 20.28 -32.59 -8.70
CA ASP A 700 19.92 -33.04 -7.33
C ASP A 700 19.30 -31.96 -6.43
N LEU A 701 18.34 -31.20 -6.97
CA LEU A 701 17.60 -30.17 -6.24
C LEU A 701 16.40 -30.79 -5.49
N VAL A 702 16.08 -30.29 -4.30
CA VAL A 702 14.78 -30.63 -3.67
C VAL A 702 13.67 -30.01 -4.52
N VAL A 703 12.68 -30.80 -4.93
CA VAL A 703 11.63 -30.35 -5.86
C VAL A 703 10.30 -30.20 -5.14
N THR A 704 9.67 -29.04 -5.23
CA THR A 704 8.31 -28.80 -4.71
C THR A 704 7.32 -28.58 -5.84
N PHE A 705 6.36 -29.48 -5.99
CA PHE A 705 5.32 -29.44 -7.01
C PHE A 705 4.10 -28.63 -6.56
N TYR A 706 3.75 -27.64 -7.38
CA TYR A 706 2.53 -26.85 -7.31
C TYR A 706 1.52 -27.33 -8.35
N ASN A 707 0.23 -27.09 -8.10
CA ASN A 707 -0.88 -27.55 -8.94
C ASN A 707 -0.77 -29.05 -9.33
N PRO A 708 -0.36 -29.95 -8.41
CA PRO A 708 0.24 -31.24 -8.77
C PRO A 708 -0.74 -32.21 -9.45
N ARG A 709 -2.03 -32.13 -9.10
CA ARG A 709 -3.07 -33.01 -9.64
C ARG A 709 -4.45 -32.34 -9.62
N SER A 710 -5.28 -32.63 -10.63
CA SER A 710 -6.66 -32.18 -10.73
C SER A 710 -7.56 -33.28 -11.34
N ARG A 711 -8.88 -33.06 -11.39
CA ARG A 711 -9.82 -33.99 -12.05
C ARG A 711 -9.49 -34.23 -13.53
N GLY A 712 -8.90 -33.25 -14.22
CA GLY A 712 -8.42 -33.40 -15.60
C GLY A 712 -6.95 -33.83 -15.69
N ARG A 713 -6.09 -33.31 -14.80
CA ARG A 713 -4.64 -33.52 -14.81
C ARG A 713 -4.24 -34.54 -13.74
N HIS A 714 -4.24 -35.81 -14.11
CA HIS A 714 -4.02 -36.94 -13.17
C HIS A 714 -2.77 -37.77 -13.47
N TRP A 715 -2.08 -37.53 -14.59
CA TRP A 715 -0.91 -38.31 -15.05
C TRP A 715 0.42 -37.55 -14.90
N GLN A 716 0.37 -36.23 -14.80
CA GLN A 716 1.51 -35.31 -14.73
C GLN A 716 2.39 -35.60 -13.50
N LEU A 717 1.80 -35.76 -12.31
CA LEU A 717 2.54 -36.10 -11.10
C LEU A 717 3.20 -37.50 -11.16
N PRO A 718 2.49 -38.61 -11.52
CA PRO A 718 3.13 -39.89 -11.77
C PRO A 718 4.34 -39.83 -12.73
N LYS A 719 4.19 -39.11 -13.85
CA LYS A 719 5.27 -38.93 -14.84
C LYS A 719 6.42 -38.09 -14.28
N ALA A 720 6.15 -37.04 -13.50
CA ALA A 720 7.17 -36.23 -12.83
C ALA A 720 7.93 -37.03 -11.76
N LEU A 721 7.26 -37.87 -10.98
CA LEU A 721 7.90 -38.74 -9.98
C LEU A 721 8.80 -39.78 -10.65
N ALA A 722 8.36 -40.40 -11.75
CA ALA A 722 9.17 -41.31 -12.54
C ALA A 722 10.47 -40.66 -13.06
N LEU A 723 10.39 -39.41 -13.55
CA LEU A 723 11.56 -38.64 -13.99
C LEU A 723 12.56 -38.34 -12.85
N LEU A 724 12.08 -38.17 -11.61
CA LEU A 724 12.96 -38.03 -10.44
C LEU A 724 13.57 -39.37 -10.02
N ALA A 725 12.83 -40.48 -10.17
CA ALA A 725 13.29 -41.84 -9.86
C ALA A 725 14.37 -42.36 -10.83
N GLU A 726 14.53 -41.75 -12.02
CA GLU A 726 15.69 -42.00 -12.90
C GLU A 726 17.02 -41.55 -12.26
N HIS A 727 17.00 -40.71 -11.22
CA HIS A 727 18.18 -40.10 -10.60
C HIS A 727 18.26 -40.27 -9.06
N ARG A 728 17.25 -40.87 -8.41
CA ARG A 728 17.11 -40.88 -6.94
C ARG A 728 16.79 -42.28 -6.41
N ASP A 729 17.25 -42.57 -5.20
CA ASP A 729 16.98 -43.85 -4.54
C ASP A 729 15.46 -44.03 -4.29
N PRO A 730 14.89 -45.23 -4.44
CA PRO A 730 13.46 -45.47 -4.17
C PRO A 730 13.00 -45.06 -2.76
N GLY A 731 13.89 -45.13 -1.76
CA GLY A 731 13.65 -44.69 -0.38
C GLY A 731 13.75 -43.18 -0.15
N THR A 732 14.04 -42.37 -1.18
CA THR A 732 14.13 -40.90 -1.08
C THR A 732 12.85 -40.31 -0.49
N PRO A 733 12.89 -39.48 0.57
CA PRO A 733 11.68 -38.99 1.21
C PRO A 733 10.82 -38.10 0.31
N VAL A 734 9.51 -38.32 0.37
CA VAL A 734 8.48 -37.48 -0.25
C VAL A 734 7.52 -36.99 0.83
N GLY A 735 7.37 -35.68 0.94
CA GLY A 735 6.33 -35.05 1.74
C GLY A 735 5.13 -34.67 0.88
N VAL A 736 3.93 -35.09 1.28
CA VAL A 736 2.66 -34.59 0.74
C VAL A 736 1.97 -33.79 1.85
N VAL A 737 1.66 -32.52 1.58
CA VAL A 737 0.89 -31.67 2.50
C VAL A 737 -0.36 -31.18 1.77
N ARG A 738 -1.52 -31.57 2.27
CA ARG A 738 -2.83 -31.14 1.77
C ARG A 738 -3.36 -30.02 2.66
N ALA A 739 -3.89 -28.98 2.03
CA ALA A 739 -4.53 -27.83 2.69
C ALA A 739 -3.68 -27.20 3.82
N ALA A 740 -2.37 -27.03 3.58
CA ALA A 740 -1.41 -26.49 4.56
C ALA A 740 -1.94 -25.25 5.29
N SER A 741 -1.88 -25.27 6.61
CA SER A 741 -2.35 -24.21 7.52
C SER A 741 -3.83 -23.87 7.31
N ARG A 742 -4.70 -24.89 7.21
CA ARG A 742 -6.17 -24.79 7.17
C ARG A 742 -6.77 -25.86 8.09
N PRO A 743 -8.09 -25.82 8.39
CA PRO A 743 -8.72 -26.82 9.26
C PRO A 743 -8.60 -28.28 8.76
N ASP A 744 -8.60 -28.48 7.44
CA ASP A 744 -8.50 -29.79 6.79
C ASP A 744 -7.04 -30.17 6.44
N GLU A 745 -6.06 -29.71 7.24
CA GLU A 745 -4.63 -29.97 7.02
C GLU A 745 -4.29 -31.47 7.21
N GLU A 746 -3.66 -32.06 6.20
CA GLU A 746 -3.12 -33.43 6.26
C GLU A 746 -1.64 -33.43 5.86
N VAL A 747 -0.80 -34.11 6.63
CA VAL A 747 0.66 -34.17 6.44
C VAL A 747 1.12 -35.62 6.38
N THR A 748 1.59 -36.05 5.21
CA THR A 748 2.10 -37.40 4.96
C THR A 748 3.59 -37.33 4.59
N VAL A 749 4.41 -38.12 5.27
CA VAL A 749 5.81 -38.37 4.89
C VAL A 749 5.92 -39.84 4.45
N THR A 750 6.39 -40.06 3.23
CA THR A 750 6.51 -41.37 2.58
C THR A 750 7.80 -41.41 1.75
N THR A 751 7.98 -42.40 0.87
CA THR A 751 9.14 -42.53 -0.03
C THR A 751 8.77 -42.22 -1.48
N LEU A 752 9.76 -42.16 -2.38
CA LEU A 752 9.57 -42.02 -3.82
C LEU A 752 8.97 -43.28 -4.46
N ALA A 753 9.13 -44.46 -3.83
CA ALA A 753 8.47 -45.70 -4.23
C ALA A 753 7.02 -45.82 -3.71
N ASP A 754 6.78 -45.38 -2.48
CA ASP A 754 5.54 -45.64 -1.72
C ASP A 754 4.54 -44.48 -1.76
N VAL A 755 4.85 -43.37 -2.45
CA VAL A 755 3.91 -42.26 -2.65
C VAL A 755 2.80 -42.65 -3.62
N ASP A 756 1.54 -42.69 -3.15
CA ASP A 756 0.38 -42.85 -4.02
C ASP A 756 -0.09 -41.47 -4.56
N PRO A 757 0.07 -41.20 -5.88
CA PRO A 757 -0.41 -39.95 -6.48
C PRO A 757 -1.94 -39.82 -6.47
N SER A 758 -2.69 -40.89 -6.19
CA SER A 758 -4.16 -40.85 -6.13
C SER A 758 -4.69 -40.03 -4.95
N THR A 759 -3.90 -39.91 -3.88
CA THR A 759 -4.18 -39.10 -2.68
C THR A 759 -4.04 -37.59 -2.91
N VAL A 760 -3.31 -37.17 -3.94
CA VAL A 760 -2.92 -35.77 -4.14
C VAL A 760 -3.98 -34.99 -4.93
N ASP A 761 -4.35 -33.78 -4.49
CA ASP A 761 -5.38 -32.93 -5.09
C ASP A 761 -4.89 -31.51 -5.45
N MET A 762 -5.81 -30.62 -5.82
CA MET A 762 -5.52 -29.22 -6.19
C MET A 762 -5.17 -28.31 -4.99
N VAL A 763 -5.41 -28.74 -3.75
CA VAL A 763 -4.99 -28.02 -2.53
C VAL A 763 -3.79 -28.69 -1.86
N SER A 764 -3.13 -29.60 -2.57
CA SER A 764 -1.95 -30.33 -2.13
C SER A 764 -0.65 -29.73 -2.68
N VAL A 765 0.42 -29.84 -1.89
CA VAL A 765 1.81 -29.56 -2.27
C VAL A 765 2.63 -30.82 -2.05
N VAL A 766 3.46 -31.19 -3.03
CA VAL A 766 4.32 -32.40 -2.95
C VAL A 766 5.79 -31.99 -3.00
N THR A 767 6.55 -32.31 -1.97
CA THR A 767 7.99 -32.01 -1.87
C THR A 767 8.81 -33.30 -1.93
N VAL A 768 9.61 -33.49 -2.98
CA VAL A 768 10.48 -34.65 -3.18
C VAL A 768 11.91 -34.28 -2.81
N GLY A 769 12.47 -35.03 -1.86
CA GLY A 769 13.84 -34.87 -1.38
C GLY A 769 14.89 -35.12 -2.47
N ASN A 770 16.08 -34.57 -2.25
CA ASN A 770 17.29 -34.86 -3.02
C ASN A 770 18.05 -36.08 -2.42
N THR A 771 19.18 -36.51 -3.02
CA THR A 771 19.91 -37.71 -2.55
C THR A 771 20.39 -37.64 -1.09
N ALA A 772 20.60 -36.44 -0.54
CA ALA A 772 20.99 -36.24 0.86
C ALA A 772 19.80 -36.18 1.85
N SER A 773 18.56 -36.13 1.33
CA SER A 773 17.34 -35.97 2.13
C SER A 773 16.98 -37.23 2.89
N ARG A 774 16.58 -37.09 4.15
CA ARG A 774 16.27 -38.23 5.05
C ARG A 774 15.21 -37.89 6.09
N VAL A 775 14.56 -38.90 6.65
CA VAL A 775 13.65 -38.73 7.78
C VAL A 775 14.44 -38.78 9.09
N VAL A 776 14.28 -37.77 9.94
CA VAL A 776 14.90 -37.66 11.28
C VAL A 776 13.78 -37.37 12.28
N ALA A 777 13.60 -38.23 13.28
CA ALA A 777 12.53 -38.11 14.29
C ALA A 777 11.12 -37.86 13.69
N GLY A 778 10.81 -38.54 12.58
CA GLY A 778 9.53 -38.40 11.86
C GLY A 778 9.38 -37.13 11.00
N ARG A 779 10.41 -36.28 10.91
CA ARG A 779 10.44 -35.07 10.08
C ARG A 779 11.36 -35.25 8.87
N MET A 780 10.99 -34.68 7.73
CA MET A 780 11.81 -34.66 6.52
C MET A 780 12.89 -33.59 6.64
N VAL A 781 14.17 -33.97 6.47
CA VAL A 781 15.33 -33.07 6.65
C VAL A 781 16.29 -33.20 5.48
N THR A 782 16.65 -32.07 4.88
CA THR A 782 17.71 -31.94 3.88
C THR A 782 18.93 -31.28 4.51
N PRO A 783 20.05 -32.00 4.76
CA PRO A 783 21.23 -31.46 5.42
C PRO A 783 21.94 -30.38 4.61
N ARG A 784 22.48 -29.35 5.27
CA ARG A 784 23.25 -28.25 4.66
C ARG A 784 24.72 -28.58 4.31
N GLY A 785 25.06 -29.84 4.11
CA GLY A 785 26.44 -30.30 3.80
C GLY A 785 27.51 -30.12 4.90
N TYR A 786 27.33 -29.22 5.87
CA TYR A 786 28.31 -28.96 6.93
C TYR A 786 28.49 -30.15 7.89
N ARG A 787 29.75 -30.41 8.28
CA ARG A 787 30.20 -31.55 9.11
C ARG A 787 29.83 -31.41 10.60
N TRP A 788 28.54 -31.30 10.93
CA TRP A 788 28.04 -31.22 12.32
C TRP A 788 27.83 -32.58 13.00
N GLN A 789 28.23 -33.69 12.38
CA GLN A 789 27.93 -35.05 12.88
C GLN A 789 29.16 -35.95 13.09
N GLU A 790 30.37 -35.50 12.78
CA GLU A 790 31.61 -36.30 12.97
C GLU A 790 32.32 -36.03 14.31
N GLY A 791 31.72 -35.23 15.19
CA GLY A 791 32.31 -34.79 16.46
C GLY A 791 31.65 -35.35 17.73
N GLY A 792 30.96 -36.48 17.66
CA GLY A 792 30.16 -37.02 18.77
C GLY A 792 29.89 -38.52 18.70
N ALA A 793 30.95 -39.32 18.92
CA ALA A 793 30.91 -40.77 19.15
C ALA A 793 32.02 -41.15 20.14
#